data_AF-A0A7R8YX45-F1
#
_entry.id   AF-A0A7R8YX45-F1
#
_cell.length_a   1.000
_cell.length_b   1.000
_cell.length_c   1.000
_cell.angle_alpha   90.00
_cell.angle_beta   90.00
_cell.angle_gamma   90.00
#
_symmetry.space_group_name_H-M   'P 1'
#
loop_
_entity.id
_entity.type
_entity.pdbx_description
1 polymer ?
#
loop_
_entity_poly.entity_id
_entity_poly.type
_entity_poly.pdbx_seq_one_letter_code
_entity_poly.pdbx_strand_id
1 'polypeptide(L)'
;MSQILRGKFGVRAKSRVVRPLLLGVKRLNFTSLSGGNGSHHGRPTYHRRILQLNQQPQLMVGVPLLSVRGYGMIIARVIRGALKLRYLVLGGAIGGGMTLNKKYEEWKDGLPDMKWLEDLMPDNEQWVAFSKNLGQMTASVANAVQIDPRLKQLGEEKMSEWRSWFDSRLDNAIEAAEHQDNKQIDSSFQKLSEFVSDIYGVTKEDIKNRNTVSAIGLSPDEGRKKYETLQSQVETLQTEIMNVQIKYQRELEKLEKENRDLRQQYLILKTNRKTSTRKIKKSLIDMYSEVLDELSGYDSSYSTADHLPRVVVVGDQSSGKTSVLESIAQARIFPRGSGEMMTRAPVKVTLSEGPYHVAQFRDSDREYDLTKEGDLSDLRREVELRMRASVRGGKTVSNEVISMTVKGPGLQRMVLIDLPGIISTMTVDMAADTKDSIHQMTRHYMSNPNAIILCIQDGSVDAERSNVTDLVAQCDPLGKRTIFVLTKVDLAEELADPDRIRKILSGKLFPMKALGYYAVVTGRGRKDDSIDAIRDYEERFFKNSKLFHRRGVIMPHQVTTRNLSLAVADRFWKMVRETIEQQADAFKATRFNLETEWKNNFPRLRESGRDELFEKAKGEILDEVVNLSQISAKKWEEVLNAKLWEKVSNYVFENIYLPAAQSGSQNSFNTMVDIKLRQWAEQALPAKSVESGWEGLQQEFTDLIEKAKKSPDHDDIFDNLKTAVIDEAIRRHSWEDKAVDMLRVIQLNTLEDRSVHDKQEWDQAVRFFEASVKEKMQHTDETLAEMMGPSATSRWIHWKSLTEDQCKRRNVKSELEKIIGSDNKHPPTLSYDELTTVRKNLQRSNIEVDTDYIRQTWFPIYRKHFLKQALQRAYDCRKAYYLYSQQGPECEINCSDIVLFWRIQQVIKVTANALRQQVINREARRLDKEIKEVLDEFSEDEEKKTILLTGKRVTLAEELIRVRQIQEKLEEFINALNQEK
;
A
#
# COMPACT_ATOMS: atom_id res chain seq x y z
N MET A 1 5.57 -29.13 -39.97
CA MET A 1 6.34 -28.01 -40.54
C MET A 1 7.09 -27.31 -39.42
N SER A 2 8.33 -27.73 -39.15
CA SER A 2 9.26 -27.03 -38.25
C SER A 2 10.69 -27.24 -38.75
N GLN A 3 11.04 -26.55 -39.83
CA GLN A 3 12.41 -26.29 -40.30
C GLN A 3 12.38 -24.94 -41.03
N ILE A 4 13.51 -24.21 -41.02
CA ILE A 4 13.76 -22.80 -41.41
C ILE A 4 13.77 -21.90 -40.16
N LEU A 5 14.86 -21.31 -39.66
CA LEU A 5 16.22 -21.08 -40.14
C LEU A 5 17.17 -20.86 -38.94
N ARG A 6 18.42 -21.31 -39.08
CA ARG A 6 19.58 -20.98 -38.25
C ARG A 6 20.32 -19.75 -38.81
N GLY A 7 20.98 -18.98 -37.95
CA GLY A 7 22.19 -18.18 -38.23
C GLY A 7 22.47 -17.18 -37.09
N LYS A 8 23.34 -17.47 -36.09
CA LYS A 8 24.83 -17.30 -36.00
C LYS A 8 25.25 -15.83 -36.26
N PHE A 9 25.96 -15.07 -35.40
CA PHE A 9 27.15 -15.27 -34.53
C PHE A 9 27.09 -14.29 -33.32
N GLY A 10 27.50 -14.58 -32.07
CA GLY A 10 28.88 -14.70 -31.52
C GLY A 10 29.43 -13.30 -31.14
N VAL A 11 29.68 -12.90 -29.88
CA VAL A 11 30.81 -13.29 -28.99
C VAL A 11 30.51 -13.00 -27.49
N ARG A 12 31.13 -13.85 -26.65
CA ARG A 12 31.17 -14.02 -25.18
C ARG A 12 31.45 -12.80 -24.27
N ALA A 13 30.81 -12.81 -23.08
CA ALA A 13 31.45 -12.53 -21.79
C ALA A 13 30.79 -13.35 -20.65
N LYS A 14 31.54 -13.56 -19.56
CA LYS A 14 31.49 -14.68 -18.59
C LYS A 14 30.39 -14.56 -17.52
N SER A 15 29.80 -15.69 -17.09
CA SER A 15 29.36 -15.87 -15.69
C SER A 15 29.45 -17.35 -15.26
N ARG A 16 29.73 -17.54 -13.98
CA ARG A 16 30.14 -18.79 -13.33
C ARG A 16 28.95 -19.73 -13.11
N VAL A 17 29.22 -21.02 -13.27
CA VAL A 17 28.32 -22.14 -12.96
C VAL A 17 28.21 -22.32 -11.45
N VAL A 18 26.98 -22.26 -10.92
CA VAL A 18 26.60 -22.78 -9.60
C VAL A 18 25.37 -23.67 -9.80
N ARG A 19 25.47 -24.93 -9.37
CA ARG A 19 24.41 -25.94 -9.38
C ARG A 19 23.40 -25.67 -8.25
N PRO A 20 22.09 -25.85 -8.45
CA PRO A 20 21.17 -26.01 -7.33
C PRO A 20 20.98 -27.49 -6.97
N LEU A 21 21.08 -27.74 -5.66
CA LEU A 21 20.79 -28.96 -4.94
C LEU A 21 19.28 -29.28 -4.99
N LEU A 22 18.94 -30.52 -5.33
CA LEU A 22 17.63 -31.11 -5.04
C LEU A 22 17.83 -32.27 -4.05
N LEU A 23 17.36 -32.05 -2.84
CA LEU A 23 17.24 -33.05 -1.76
C LEU A 23 16.07 -33.98 -2.07
N GLY A 24 16.38 -35.14 -2.64
CA GLY A 24 15.45 -36.28 -2.72
C GLY A 24 15.61 -37.19 -1.50
N VAL A 25 14.54 -37.35 -0.73
CA VAL A 25 14.49 -38.27 0.41
C VAL A 25 13.97 -39.63 -0.04
N LYS A 26 14.87 -40.61 0.15
CA LYS A 26 14.77 -42.08 0.22
C LYS A 26 13.45 -42.57 0.86
N ARG A 27 12.90 -43.73 0.52
CA ARG A 27 13.39 -45.09 0.88
C ARG A 27 12.52 -46.14 0.14
N LEU A 28 13.12 -47.08 -0.60
CA LEU A 28 13.58 -48.43 -0.23
C LEU A 28 12.63 -49.57 -0.67
N ASN A 29 13.01 -50.14 -1.82
CA ASN A 29 13.01 -51.54 -2.26
C ASN A 29 12.59 -52.65 -1.29
N PHE A 30 11.71 -53.52 -1.81
CA PHE A 30 11.68 -54.95 -1.53
C PHE A 30 12.85 -55.65 -2.24
N THR A 31 13.55 -56.52 -1.50
CA THR A 31 14.47 -57.53 -2.05
C THR A 31 13.97 -58.90 -1.62
N SER A 32 13.89 -59.83 -2.57
CA SER A 32 14.60 -61.11 -2.54
C SER A 32 13.88 -62.11 -3.45
N LEU A 33 14.56 -62.46 -4.54
CA LEU A 33 14.35 -63.72 -5.24
C LEU A 33 15.67 -64.48 -5.11
N SER A 34 15.56 -65.69 -4.58
CA SER A 34 16.58 -66.73 -4.59
C SER A 34 17.04 -66.98 -6.03
N GLY A 35 18.35 -67.00 -6.25
CA GLY A 35 18.98 -67.32 -7.52
C GLY A 35 18.98 -68.81 -7.85
N GLY A 36 19.19 -69.12 -9.12
CA GLY A 36 19.40 -70.47 -9.63
C GLY A 36 19.54 -70.52 -11.16
N ASN A 37 20.78 -70.35 -11.62
CA ASN A 37 21.44 -70.81 -12.88
C ASN A 37 20.64 -71.19 -14.14
N GLY A 38 21.19 -70.79 -15.30
CA GLY A 38 21.40 -71.72 -16.43
C GLY A 38 20.93 -71.30 -17.83
N SER A 39 21.81 -70.61 -18.55
CA SER A 39 22.22 -70.85 -19.95
C SER A 39 21.21 -71.22 -21.06
N HIS A 40 21.14 -70.30 -22.04
CA HIS A 40 21.17 -70.45 -23.50
C HIS A 40 20.38 -71.52 -24.29
N HIS A 41 19.67 -70.97 -25.30
CA HIS A 41 19.46 -71.40 -26.69
C HIS A 41 18.28 -72.33 -27.04
N GLY A 42 17.56 -71.90 -28.09
CA GLY A 42 17.01 -72.82 -29.09
C GLY A 42 15.49 -72.99 -29.15
N ARG A 43 14.84 -72.18 -29.99
CA ARG A 43 13.58 -72.45 -30.73
C ARG A 43 13.50 -73.90 -31.32
N PRO A 44 12.38 -74.35 -31.95
CA PRO A 44 10.95 -74.05 -31.77
C PRO A 44 10.00 -75.30 -31.96
N THR A 45 8.69 -75.02 -32.01
CA THR A 45 7.59 -75.70 -32.76
C THR A 45 6.84 -76.95 -32.22
N TYR A 46 5.54 -76.70 -31.94
CA TYR A 46 4.30 -77.35 -32.41
C TYR A 46 4.02 -78.87 -32.27
N HIS A 47 2.87 -79.10 -31.61
CA HIS A 47 1.75 -80.03 -31.91
C HIS A 47 1.68 -81.48 -31.36
N ARG A 48 0.72 -81.64 -30.42
CA ARG A 48 -0.56 -82.39 -30.56
C ARG A 48 -0.55 -83.93 -30.35
N ARG A 49 -1.24 -84.39 -29.28
CA ARG A 49 -2.34 -85.39 -29.22
C ARG A 49 -2.58 -85.77 -27.73
N ILE A 50 -3.78 -85.69 -27.14
CA ILE A 50 -5.10 -86.33 -27.37
C ILE A 50 -5.25 -87.69 -26.65
N LEU A 51 -6.43 -87.84 -25.99
CA LEU A 51 -7.10 -89.01 -25.36
C LEU A 51 -6.78 -89.27 -23.88
N GLN A 52 -7.70 -88.94 -22.96
CA GLN A 52 -8.93 -89.66 -22.55
C GLN A 52 -8.65 -90.71 -21.48
N LEU A 53 -9.34 -90.64 -20.34
CA LEU A 53 -10.22 -91.71 -19.86
C LEU A 53 -11.05 -91.30 -18.63
N ASN A 54 -12.32 -91.69 -18.72
CA ASN A 54 -13.37 -91.70 -17.70
C ASN A 54 -13.02 -92.59 -16.50
N GLN A 55 -13.59 -92.28 -15.32
CA GLN A 55 -14.47 -93.18 -14.56
C GLN A 55 -15.07 -92.48 -13.31
N GLN A 56 -16.41 -92.47 -13.24
CA GLN A 56 -17.25 -92.35 -12.02
C GLN A 56 -17.69 -93.79 -11.60
N PRO A 57 -18.58 -94.10 -10.61
CA PRO A 57 -19.40 -93.28 -9.67
C PRO A 57 -19.56 -93.84 -8.22
N GLN A 58 -20.40 -93.19 -7.37
CA GLN A 58 -21.51 -93.73 -6.51
C GLN A 58 -21.69 -92.88 -5.20
N LEU A 59 -22.79 -92.10 -5.02
CA LEU A 59 -24.13 -92.41 -4.40
C LEU A 59 -24.09 -92.46 -2.84
N MET A 60 -25.01 -91.93 -2.00
CA MET A 60 -26.31 -91.24 -2.13
C MET A 60 -26.81 -90.66 -0.76
N VAL A 61 -27.82 -89.75 -0.81
CA VAL A 61 -28.96 -89.48 0.15
C VAL A 61 -28.69 -88.61 1.41
N GLY A 62 -29.50 -87.61 1.82
CA GLY A 62 -30.77 -87.02 1.37
C GLY A 62 -31.18 -85.77 2.21
N VAL A 63 -31.67 -84.67 1.58
CA VAL A 63 -33.08 -84.13 1.55
C VAL A 63 -33.43 -83.19 2.74
N PRO A 64 -34.27 -82.11 2.64
CA PRO A 64 -35.02 -81.54 1.51
C PRO A 64 -34.81 -80.03 1.20
N LEU A 65 -35.13 -79.68 -0.05
CA LEU A 65 -35.46 -78.35 -0.55
C LEU A 65 -36.99 -78.26 -0.78
N LEU A 66 -37.62 -77.19 -0.30
CA LEU A 66 -38.93 -76.67 -0.75
C LEU A 66 -38.79 -75.14 -0.84
N SER A 67 -38.65 -74.57 -2.04
CA SER A 67 -39.72 -74.03 -2.90
C SER A 67 -40.21 -72.64 -2.50
N VAL A 68 -39.73 -71.60 -3.22
CA VAL A 68 -40.59 -70.51 -3.75
C VAL A 68 -40.05 -70.03 -5.10
N ARG A 69 -40.77 -70.36 -6.17
CA ARG A 69 -40.72 -69.70 -7.49
C ARG A 69 -41.31 -68.29 -7.36
N GLY A 70 -40.69 -67.28 -7.98
CA GLY A 70 -41.37 -66.00 -8.23
C GLY A 70 -40.50 -64.76 -8.52
N TYR A 71 -39.28 -64.67 -7.99
CA TYR A 71 -38.52 -63.40 -8.01
C TYR A 71 -37.32 -63.35 -8.99
N GLY A 72 -36.93 -64.48 -9.58
CA GLY A 72 -35.75 -64.57 -10.45
C GLY A 72 -35.87 -63.88 -11.82
N MET A 73 -37.08 -63.68 -12.35
CA MET A 73 -37.28 -63.03 -13.66
C MET A 73 -37.37 -61.50 -13.60
N ILE A 74 -37.74 -60.93 -12.45
CA ILE A 74 -37.81 -59.47 -12.25
C ILE A 74 -36.40 -58.93 -11.94
N ILE A 75 -35.64 -59.63 -11.10
CA ILE A 75 -34.25 -59.29 -10.77
C ILE A 75 -33.36 -59.42 -12.01
N ALA A 76 -33.55 -60.44 -12.86
CA ALA A 76 -32.83 -60.56 -14.13
C ALA A 76 -33.19 -59.46 -15.15
N ARG A 77 -34.43 -58.94 -15.16
CA ARG A 77 -34.84 -57.82 -16.04
C ARG A 77 -34.29 -56.47 -15.56
N VAL A 78 -34.29 -56.22 -14.26
CA VAL A 78 -33.71 -54.99 -13.66
C VAL A 78 -32.18 -54.98 -13.84
N ILE A 79 -31.50 -56.13 -13.63
CA ILE A 79 -30.05 -56.25 -13.84
C ILE A 79 -29.67 -56.09 -15.32
N ARG A 80 -30.51 -56.56 -16.25
CA ARG A 80 -30.30 -56.37 -17.70
C ARG A 80 -30.55 -54.92 -18.17
N GLY A 81 -31.46 -54.20 -17.51
CA GLY A 81 -31.69 -52.76 -17.71
C GLY A 81 -30.56 -51.88 -17.18
N ALA A 82 -30.06 -52.19 -15.97
CA ALA A 82 -28.92 -51.50 -15.36
C ALA A 82 -27.60 -51.72 -16.12
N LEU A 83 -27.38 -52.92 -16.68
CA LEU A 83 -26.21 -53.21 -17.52
C LEU A 83 -26.25 -52.47 -18.88
N LYS A 84 -27.43 -52.12 -19.41
CA LYS A 84 -27.59 -51.33 -20.64
C LYS A 84 -27.36 -49.83 -20.42
N LEU A 85 -27.78 -49.27 -19.28
CA LEU A 85 -27.48 -47.88 -18.89
C LEU A 85 -25.96 -47.64 -18.73
N ARG A 86 -25.23 -48.64 -18.23
CA ARG A 86 -23.77 -48.59 -18.10
C ARG A 86 -23.00 -48.53 -19.43
N TYR A 87 -23.51 -49.18 -20.49
CA TYR A 87 -22.90 -49.10 -21.82
C TYR A 87 -23.21 -47.78 -22.54
N LEU A 88 -24.31 -47.10 -22.18
CA LEU A 88 -24.72 -45.84 -22.79
C LEU A 88 -23.86 -44.66 -22.30
N VAL A 89 -23.43 -44.68 -21.03
CA VAL A 89 -22.55 -43.65 -20.45
C VAL A 89 -21.08 -43.81 -20.88
N LEU A 90 -20.63 -45.04 -21.17
CA LEU A 90 -19.30 -45.31 -21.75
C LEU A 90 -19.26 -45.20 -23.29
N GLY A 91 -20.38 -45.39 -23.97
CA GLY A 91 -20.51 -45.17 -25.42
C GLY A 91 -20.65 -43.70 -25.83
N GLY A 92 -21.05 -42.81 -24.91
CA GLY A 92 -21.18 -41.37 -25.15
C GLY A 92 -19.86 -40.58 -25.15
N ALA A 93 -18.76 -41.18 -24.68
CA ALA A 93 -17.47 -40.50 -24.55
C ALA A 93 -16.50 -40.74 -25.72
N ILE A 94 -16.85 -41.58 -26.71
CA ILE A 94 -15.92 -41.98 -27.81
C ILE A 94 -16.54 -41.91 -29.23
N GLY A 95 -17.83 -41.58 -29.40
CA GLY A 95 -18.47 -41.53 -30.73
C GLY A 95 -19.33 -40.29 -30.95
N GLY A 96 -18.92 -39.39 -31.83
CA GLY A 96 -19.58 -38.10 -32.09
C GLY A 96 -21.01 -38.17 -32.64
N GLY A 97 -21.88 -37.34 -32.06
CA GLY A 97 -22.63 -36.31 -32.79
C GLY A 97 -23.95 -36.62 -33.51
N MET A 98 -24.20 -37.80 -34.08
CA MET A 98 -25.36 -37.94 -35.01
C MET A 98 -26.31 -39.14 -34.81
N THR A 99 -26.10 -39.97 -33.78
CA THR A 99 -27.00 -41.12 -33.51
C THR A 99 -27.89 -40.96 -32.28
N LEU A 100 -27.82 -39.81 -31.59
CA LEU A 100 -28.56 -39.55 -30.35
C LEU A 100 -30.00 -39.08 -30.58
N ASN A 101 -30.28 -38.34 -31.67
CA ASN A 101 -31.62 -37.78 -31.87
C ASN A 101 -32.67 -38.84 -32.26
N LYS A 102 -32.23 -39.90 -32.97
CA LYS A 102 -33.13 -40.96 -33.46
C LYS A 102 -33.45 -42.04 -32.41
N LYS A 103 -32.60 -42.19 -31.38
CA LYS A 103 -32.82 -43.14 -30.26
C LYS A 103 -33.46 -42.51 -29.03
N TYR A 104 -33.47 -41.18 -28.93
CA TYR A 104 -34.23 -40.45 -27.92
C TYR A 104 -35.74 -40.49 -28.22
N GLU A 105 -36.11 -40.35 -29.50
CA GLU A 105 -37.50 -40.49 -29.97
C GLU A 105 -38.04 -41.91 -29.78
N GLU A 106 -37.27 -42.97 -30.12
CA GLU A 106 -37.67 -44.37 -29.85
C GLU A 106 -37.72 -44.73 -28.35
N TRP A 107 -37.03 -43.97 -27.49
CA TRP A 107 -37.09 -44.13 -26.04
C TRP A 107 -38.27 -43.36 -25.42
N LYS A 108 -38.67 -42.24 -26.03
CA LYS A 108 -39.84 -41.43 -25.67
C LYS A 108 -41.16 -42.19 -25.93
N ASP A 109 -41.22 -42.97 -27.01
CA ASP A 109 -42.41 -43.77 -27.38
C ASP A 109 -42.56 -45.08 -26.58
N GLY A 110 -41.58 -45.42 -25.73
CA GLY A 110 -41.54 -46.67 -24.95
C GLY A 110 -41.95 -46.54 -23.48
N LEU A 111 -42.41 -45.37 -23.03
CA LEU A 111 -42.86 -45.13 -21.66
C LEU A 111 -44.40 -45.17 -21.57
N PRO A 112 -44.97 -45.87 -20.57
CA PRO A 112 -46.40 -45.79 -20.31
C PRO A 112 -46.79 -44.38 -19.85
N ASP A 113 -47.86 -43.85 -20.42
CA ASP A 113 -48.48 -42.54 -20.11
C ASP A 113 -48.61 -42.32 -18.60
N MET A 114 -47.75 -41.47 -18.03
CA MET A 114 -47.81 -41.03 -16.65
C MET A 114 -48.49 -39.66 -16.58
N LYS A 115 -49.78 -39.61 -16.94
CA LYS A 115 -50.67 -38.43 -16.86
C LYS A 115 -50.99 -37.94 -15.44
N TRP A 116 -50.23 -38.37 -14.43
CA TRP A 116 -50.39 -37.93 -13.04
C TRP A 116 -49.20 -37.11 -12.53
N LEU A 117 -48.21 -36.83 -13.39
CA LEU A 117 -47.02 -36.04 -13.06
C LEU A 117 -46.86 -34.79 -13.95
N GLU A 118 -47.97 -34.33 -14.54
CA GLU A 118 -48.09 -33.01 -15.19
C GLU A 118 -48.68 -31.94 -14.25
N ASP A 119 -49.07 -32.30 -13.02
CA ASP A 119 -49.77 -31.42 -12.07
C ASP A 119 -48.90 -30.90 -10.90
N LEU A 120 -47.57 -31.01 -10.99
CA LEU A 120 -46.65 -30.64 -9.89
C LEU A 120 -45.36 -29.92 -10.31
N MET A 121 -45.35 -29.24 -11.47
CA MET A 121 -44.37 -28.19 -11.75
C MET A 121 -45.06 -26.94 -12.33
N PRO A 122 -44.90 -25.75 -11.71
CA PRO A 122 -45.73 -24.59 -11.99
C PRO A 122 -45.31 -23.83 -13.26
N ASP A 123 -46.32 -23.48 -14.05
CA ASP A 123 -46.25 -22.70 -15.30
C ASP A 123 -46.05 -21.20 -15.08
N ASN A 124 -45.32 -20.60 -16.03
CA ASN A 124 -44.76 -19.25 -15.98
C ASN A 124 -45.77 -18.11 -16.27
N GLU A 125 -47.07 -18.37 -16.16
CA GLU A 125 -48.15 -17.37 -16.31
C GLU A 125 -48.88 -17.06 -14.98
N GLN A 126 -48.62 -17.79 -13.89
CA GLN A 126 -49.16 -17.46 -12.57
C GLN A 126 -48.31 -16.44 -11.78
N TRP A 127 -47.07 -16.18 -12.21
CA TRP A 127 -46.17 -15.22 -11.57
C TRP A 127 -46.46 -13.75 -11.95
N VAL A 128 -47.09 -13.52 -13.11
CA VAL A 128 -47.46 -12.17 -13.58
C VAL A 128 -48.84 -11.73 -13.04
N ALA A 129 -49.73 -12.68 -12.72
CA ALA A 129 -51.01 -12.39 -12.06
C ALA A 129 -50.85 -12.12 -10.55
N PHE A 130 -49.88 -12.76 -9.89
CA PHE A 130 -49.55 -12.51 -8.47
C PHE A 130 -48.92 -11.12 -8.26
N SER A 131 -48.05 -10.69 -9.18
CA SER A 131 -47.47 -9.34 -9.21
C SER A 131 -48.53 -8.22 -9.36
N LYS A 132 -49.63 -8.50 -10.05
CA LYS A 132 -50.70 -7.51 -10.30
C LYS A 132 -51.71 -7.38 -9.16
N ASN A 133 -51.90 -8.42 -8.34
CA ASN A 133 -52.74 -8.38 -7.14
C ASN A 133 -52.01 -7.90 -5.87
N LEU A 134 -50.67 -7.91 -5.83
CA LEU A 134 -49.88 -7.33 -4.74
C LEU A 134 -49.79 -5.79 -4.81
N GLY A 135 -49.99 -5.20 -5.99
CA GLY A 135 -50.11 -3.75 -6.19
C GLY A 135 -51.48 -3.17 -5.81
N GLN A 136 -52.49 -4.00 -5.54
CA GLN A 136 -53.82 -3.56 -5.10
C GLN A 136 -54.07 -3.74 -3.60
N MET A 137 -53.28 -4.54 -2.88
CA MET A 137 -53.36 -4.62 -1.40
C MET A 137 -52.59 -3.50 -0.68
N THR A 138 -51.69 -2.79 -1.35
CA THR A 138 -50.98 -1.62 -0.77
C THR A 138 -51.78 -0.32 -0.88
N ALA A 139 -52.84 -0.29 -1.68
CA ALA A 139 -53.75 0.86 -1.80
C ALA A 139 -54.93 0.85 -0.79
N SER A 140 -55.08 -0.24 -0.01
CA SER A 140 -56.17 -0.37 0.98
C SER A 140 -55.72 -0.36 2.45
N VAL A 141 -54.43 -0.16 2.73
CA VAL A 141 -53.93 0.10 4.10
C VAL A 141 -53.66 1.59 4.35
N ALA A 142 -53.75 2.42 3.31
CA ALA A 142 -53.58 3.88 3.44
C ALA A 142 -54.83 4.64 3.97
N ASN A 143 -55.95 3.96 4.26
CA ASN A 143 -57.22 4.60 4.63
C ASN A 143 -57.91 4.06 5.90
N ALA A 144 -57.18 3.42 6.82
CA ALA A 144 -57.77 3.02 8.11
C ALA A 144 -56.77 2.96 9.27
N VAL A 145 -56.15 4.09 9.63
CA VAL A 145 -55.91 4.43 11.04
C VAL A 145 -56.07 5.95 11.16
N GLN A 146 -57.20 6.38 11.74
CA GLN A 146 -57.40 7.74 12.19
C GLN A 146 -56.36 8.06 13.27
N ILE A 147 -55.47 9.02 12.99
CA ILE A 147 -54.57 9.60 13.97
C ILE A 147 -55.31 10.79 14.60
N ASP A 148 -55.39 10.74 15.92
CA ASP A 148 -56.05 11.68 16.83
C ASP A 148 -55.60 13.14 16.58
N PRO A 149 -56.51 14.13 16.43
CA PRO A 149 -56.17 15.52 16.11
C PRO A 149 -55.39 16.26 17.22
N ARG A 150 -55.15 15.64 18.38
CA ARG A 150 -54.27 16.18 19.44
C ARG A 150 -52.78 15.91 19.23
N LEU A 151 -52.40 14.92 18.42
CA LEU A 151 -50.99 14.57 18.20
C LEU A 151 -50.30 15.39 17.09
N LYS A 152 -51.08 16.09 16.26
CA LYS A 152 -50.54 16.99 15.23
C LYS A 152 -50.15 18.37 15.81
N GLN A 153 -50.90 18.88 16.79
CA GLN A 153 -50.57 20.13 17.49
C GLN A 153 -49.37 19.98 18.45
N LEU A 154 -49.23 18.84 19.14
CA LEU A 154 -48.05 18.56 19.97
C LEU A 154 -46.76 18.33 19.17
N GLY A 155 -46.87 17.96 17.90
CA GLY A 155 -45.74 17.81 16.98
C GLY A 155 -45.20 19.14 16.47
N GLU A 156 -46.07 20.13 16.24
CA GLU A 156 -45.66 21.46 15.74
C GLU A 156 -45.10 22.35 16.85
N GLU A 157 -45.61 22.26 18.09
CA GLU A 157 -45.04 22.98 19.24
C GLU A 157 -43.64 22.45 19.60
N LYS A 158 -43.43 21.13 19.68
CA LYS A 158 -42.09 20.57 19.93
C LYS A 158 -41.10 20.77 18.79
N MET A 159 -41.55 20.89 17.54
CA MET A 159 -40.67 21.16 16.40
C MET A 159 -40.24 22.64 16.34
N SER A 160 -41.04 23.56 16.88
CA SER A 160 -40.65 24.96 17.09
C SER A 160 -39.68 25.13 18.27
N GLU A 161 -39.85 24.34 19.33
CA GLU A 161 -38.94 24.29 20.49
C GLU A 161 -37.57 23.70 20.11
N TRP A 162 -37.54 22.74 19.17
CA TRP A 162 -36.30 22.20 18.62
C TRP A 162 -35.61 23.13 17.62
N ARG A 163 -36.36 23.97 16.89
CA ARG A 163 -35.79 25.03 16.04
C ARG A 163 -35.21 26.19 16.84
N SER A 164 -35.91 26.66 17.89
CA SER A 164 -35.38 27.72 18.78
C SER A 164 -34.19 27.23 19.61
N TRP A 165 -34.18 25.96 20.00
CA TRP A 165 -33.03 25.31 20.63
C TRP A 165 -31.83 25.17 19.69
N PHE A 166 -32.05 24.94 18.39
CA PHE A 166 -31.00 24.92 17.36
C PHE A 166 -30.47 26.32 17.00
N ASP A 167 -31.33 27.33 16.89
CA ASP A 167 -30.93 28.71 16.59
C ASP A 167 -30.20 29.36 17.78
N SER A 168 -30.61 29.08 19.03
CA SER A 168 -29.91 29.56 20.24
C SER A 168 -28.51 28.94 20.41
N ARG A 169 -28.22 27.83 19.73
CA ARG A 169 -26.90 27.16 19.77
C ARG A 169 -25.97 27.60 18.65
N LEU A 170 -26.49 28.36 17.68
CA LEU A 170 -25.71 29.07 16.65
C LEU A 170 -25.28 30.46 17.14
N ASP A 171 -26.13 31.16 17.89
CA ASP A 171 -25.77 32.45 18.51
C ASP A 171 -24.79 32.30 19.69
N ASN A 172 -24.91 31.25 20.51
CA ASN A 172 -23.93 30.94 21.57
C ASN A 172 -22.56 30.47 21.03
N ALA A 173 -22.48 30.05 19.76
CA ALA A 173 -21.22 29.69 19.12
C ALA A 173 -20.50 30.89 18.46
N ILE A 174 -21.24 32.01 18.26
CA ILE A 174 -20.69 33.30 17.83
C ILE A 174 -20.20 34.08 19.05
N GLU A 175 -20.91 34.00 20.19
CA GLU A 175 -20.52 34.63 21.46
C GLU A 175 -19.36 33.88 22.19
N ALA A 176 -19.24 32.56 22.00
CA ALA A 176 -18.12 31.77 22.54
C ALA A 176 -16.83 31.79 21.69
N ALA A 177 -16.83 32.47 20.54
CA ALA A 177 -15.63 32.73 19.74
C ALA A 177 -14.94 34.06 20.10
N GLU A 178 -15.51 34.86 21.01
CA GLU A 178 -14.97 36.14 21.48
C GLU A 178 -14.17 36.05 22.81
N HIS A 179 -14.01 34.88 23.42
CA HIS A 179 -13.21 34.75 24.66
C HIS A 179 -12.19 33.59 24.63
N GLN A 180 -10.93 33.96 24.92
CA GLN A 180 -9.66 33.20 25.03
C GLN A 180 -8.87 33.03 23.72
N ASP A 181 -7.66 33.55 23.54
CA ASP A 181 -6.69 34.17 24.45
C ASP A 181 -5.64 34.94 23.60
N ASN A 182 -5.33 36.19 23.97
CA ASN A 182 -3.95 36.53 24.35
C ASN A 182 -3.89 37.86 25.11
N LYS A 183 -3.71 37.74 26.42
CA LYS A 183 -3.26 38.82 27.30
C LYS A 183 -1.79 39.15 27.03
N GLN A 184 -1.55 40.11 26.14
CA GLN A 184 -0.46 41.09 26.24
C GLN A 184 -0.64 42.06 25.07
N ILE A 185 -0.60 43.37 25.37
CA ILE A 185 -0.70 44.57 24.48
C ILE A 185 -1.91 45.50 24.80
N ASP A 186 -2.80 45.17 25.75
CA ASP A 186 -3.87 46.12 26.15
C ASP A 186 -3.47 47.17 27.21
N SER A 187 -2.25 47.14 27.76
CA SER A 187 -1.78 48.15 28.72
C SER A 187 -1.18 49.41 28.07
N SER A 188 -0.97 49.41 26.75
CA SER A 188 -0.30 50.49 26.03
C SER A 188 -1.25 51.37 25.20
N PHE A 189 -2.40 50.84 24.80
CA PHE A 189 -3.39 51.59 24.02
C PHE A 189 -4.31 52.46 24.90
N GLN A 190 -4.60 52.04 26.12
CA GLN A 190 -5.45 52.79 27.05
C GLN A 190 -4.75 54.06 27.58
N LYS A 191 -3.41 54.04 27.70
CA LYS A 191 -2.60 55.24 28.01
C LYS A 191 -2.48 56.22 26.84
N LEU A 192 -2.60 55.74 25.60
CA LEU A 192 -2.58 56.59 24.41
C LEU A 192 -3.94 57.25 24.17
N SER A 193 -5.06 56.57 24.44
CA SER A 193 -6.40 57.18 24.34
C SER A 193 -6.62 58.28 25.39
N GLU A 194 -6.06 58.12 26.59
CA GLU A 194 -6.12 59.11 27.67
C GLU A 194 -5.22 60.34 27.36
N PHE A 195 -4.05 60.12 26.76
CA PHE A 195 -3.15 61.17 26.27
C PHE A 195 -3.73 61.96 25.08
N VAL A 196 -4.47 61.29 24.18
CA VAL A 196 -5.11 61.92 23.02
C VAL A 196 -6.35 62.73 23.43
N SER A 197 -7.10 62.32 24.45
CA SER A 197 -8.20 63.13 25.00
C SER A 197 -7.71 64.40 25.71
N ASP A 198 -6.55 64.35 26.38
CA ASP A 198 -5.96 65.53 27.05
C ASP A 198 -5.43 66.57 26.05
N ILE A 199 -4.91 66.16 24.89
CA ILE A 199 -4.45 67.10 23.85
C ILE A 199 -5.63 67.80 23.14
N TYR A 200 -6.75 67.09 22.93
CA TYR A 200 -7.94 67.67 22.30
C TYR A 200 -8.74 68.59 23.25
N GLY A 201 -8.70 68.35 24.56
CA GLY A 201 -9.32 69.22 25.56
C GLY A 201 -8.66 70.59 25.70
N VAL A 202 -7.33 70.65 25.60
CA VAL A 202 -6.52 71.87 25.82
C VAL A 202 -6.69 72.93 24.71
N THR A 203 -7.07 72.54 23.49
CA THR A 203 -7.22 73.51 22.38
C THR A 203 -8.55 74.26 22.39
N LYS A 204 -9.59 73.76 23.07
CA LYS A 204 -10.93 74.37 23.06
C LYS A 204 -11.10 75.47 24.11
N GLU A 205 -10.32 75.43 25.19
CA GLU A 205 -10.34 76.46 26.24
C GLU A 205 -9.36 77.62 25.95
N ASP A 206 -8.25 77.38 25.26
CA ASP A 206 -7.29 78.44 24.87
C ASP A 206 -7.77 79.33 23.70
N ILE A 207 -8.71 78.84 22.88
CA ILE A 207 -9.30 79.62 21.78
C ILE A 207 -10.41 80.58 22.27
N LYS A 208 -11.01 80.33 23.44
CA LYS A 208 -12.01 81.23 24.04
C LYS A 208 -11.40 82.44 24.75
N ASN A 209 -10.15 82.35 25.19
CA ASN A 209 -9.46 83.40 25.95
C ASN A 209 -8.63 84.39 25.11
N ARG A 210 -8.65 84.30 23.77
CA ARG A 210 -7.90 85.20 22.86
C ARG A 210 -8.72 86.24 22.09
N ASN A 211 -10.02 86.39 22.37
CA ASN A 211 -10.89 87.39 21.71
C ASN A 211 -11.31 88.55 22.62
N THR A 212 -10.36 89.11 23.37
CA THR A 212 -10.55 90.39 24.08
C THR A 212 -9.44 91.37 23.72
N VAL A 213 -9.56 92.08 22.59
CA VAL A 213 -9.02 93.45 22.43
C VAL A 213 -9.91 94.24 21.46
N SER A 214 -10.53 95.26 22.04
CA SER A 214 -11.02 96.55 21.53
C SER A 214 -10.83 96.92 20.06
N ALA A 215 -11.95 97.36 19.48
CA ALA A 215 -12.07 98.10 18.24
C ALA A 215 -11.27 99.42 18.26
N ILE A 216 -10.49 99.66 17.20
CA ILE A 216 -10.01 100.98 16.78
C ILE A 216 -10.23 101.07 15.26
N GLY A 217 -10.91 102.13 14.83
CA GLY A 217 -11.60 102.22 13.54
C GLY A 217 -10.72 102.27 12.30
N LEU A 218 -11.17 101.56 11.26
CA LEU A 218 -10.73 101.68 9.87
C LEU A 218 -11.95 101.55 8.93
N SER A 219 -11.86 102.22 7.79
CA SER A 219 -12.90 102.46 6.77
C SER A 219 -13.71 101.21 6.34
N PRO A 220 -15.01 101.34 5.97
CA PRO A 220 -15.86 100.22 5.51
C PRO A 220 -15.30 99.40 4.34
N ASP A 221 -14.33 99.95 3.60
CA ASP A 221 -13.76 99.33 2.40
C ASP A 221 -12.53 98.44 2.69
N GLU A 222 -11.82 98.64 3.80
CA GLU A 222 -10.68 97.80 4.22
C GLU A 222 -11.14 96.56 5.01
N GLY A 223 -12.25 96.68 5.75
CA GLY A 223 -12.86 95.55 6.45
C GLY A 223 -13.33 94.48 5.47
N ARG A 224 -13.93 94.86 4.36
CA ARG A 224 -14.45 93.92 3.35
C ARG A 224 -13.33 93.12 2.67
N LYS A 225 -12.23 93.77 2.30
CA LYS A 225 -11.05 93.10 1.72
C LYS A 225 -10.34 92.20 2.73
N LYS A 226 -10.26 92.59 4.01
CA LYS A 226 -9.73 91.72 5.07
C LYS A 226 -10.63 90.51 5.35
N TYR A 227 -11.95 90.70 5.32
CA TYR A 227 -12.91 89.60 5.46
C TYR A 227 -12.86 88.66 4.26
N GLU A 228 -12.78 89.16 3.02
CA GLU A 228 -12.62 88.32 1.81
C GLU A 228 -11.28 87.57 1.78
N THR A 229 -10.18 88.21 2.20
CA THR A 229 -8.87 87.54 2.30
C THR A 229 -8.82 86.53 3.44
N LEU A 230 -9.44 86.82 4.60
CA LEU A 230 -9.61 85.84 5.68
C LEU A 230 -10.53 84.69 5.25
N GLN A 231 -11.60 84.96 4.51
CA GLN A 231 -12.53 83.95 4.02
C GLN A 231 -11.87 83.05 2.95
N SER A 232 -11.07 83.62 2.05
CA SER A 232 -10.22 82.89 1.12
C SER A 232 -9.14 82.05 1.84
N GLN A 233 -8.52 82.56 2.90
CA GLN A 233 -7.57 81.80 3.71
C GLN A 233 -8.25 80.66 4.49
N VAL A 234 -9.48 80.88 4.97
CA VAL A 234 -10.28 79.84 5.63
C VAL A 234 -10.73 78.78 4.62
N GLU A 235 -11.14 79.16 3.41
CA GLU A 235 -11.48 78.19 2.35
C GLU A 235 -10.27 77.39 1.86
N THR A 236 -9.10 78.02 1.72
CA THR A 236 -7.86 77.32 1.35
C THR A 236 -7.41 76.37 2.46
N LEU A 237 -7.46 76.80 3.73
CA LEU A 237 -7.19 75.92 4.87
C LEU A 237 -8.23 74.78 4.99
N GLN A 238 -9.51 75.04 4.75
CA GLN A 238 -10.54 73.99 4.70
C GLN A 238 -10.27 72.98 3.58
N THR A 239 -9.83 73.45 2.41
CA THR A 239 -9.47 72.60 1.27
C THR A 239 -8.22 71.77 1.56
N GLU A 240 -7.20 72.35 2.19
CA GLU A 240 -6.00 71.62 2.62
C GLU A 240 -6.31 70.59 3.70
N ILE A 241 -7.11 70.94 4.71
CA ILE A 241 -7.57 69.99 5.74
C ILE A 241 -8.35 68.85 5.09
N MET A 242 -9.24 69.14 4.14
CA MET A 242 -10.01 68.12 3.42
C MET A 242 -9.12 67.23 2.55
N ASN A 243 -8.12 67.79 1.87
CA ASN A 243 -7.15 67.00 1.09
C ASN A 243 -6.27 66.12 1.99
N VAL A 244 -5.85 66.63 3.15
CA VAL A 244 -5.11 65.86 4.16
C VAL A 244 -5.99 64.75 4.73
N GLN A 245 -7.25 65.02 5.01
CA GLN A 245 -8.21 64.05 5.51
C GLN A 245 -8.48 62.95 4.47
N ILE A 246 -8.64 63.29 3.18
CA ILE A 246 -8.76 62.34 2.06
C ILE A 246 -7.49 61.49 1.92
N LYS A 247 -6.30 62.10 2.10
CA LYS A 247 -5.03 61.39 2.03
C LYS A 247 -4.88 60.39 3.17
N TYR A 248 -5.19 60.80 4.40
CA TYR A 248 -5.21 59.88 5.55
C TYR A 248 -6.28 58.80 5.41
N GLN A 249 -7.44 59.12 4.85
CA GLN A 249 -8.50 58.15 4.61
C GLN A 249 -8.09 57.13 3.55
N ARG A 250 -7.38 57.53 2.50
CA ARG A 250 -6.76 56.60 1.53
C ARG A 250 -5.64 55.75 2.14
N GLU A 251 -4.82 56.34 3.02
CA GLU A 251 -3.78 55.61 3.73
C GLU A 251 -4.39 54.59 4.71
N LEU A 252 -5.48 54.96 5.41
CA LEU A 252 -6.28 54.09 6.26
C LEU A 252 -6.95 52.97 5.47
N GLU A 253 -7.59 53.27 4.34
CA GLU A 253 -8.19 52.24 3.47
C GLU A 253 -7.13 51.29 2.93
N LYS A 254 -5.94 51.79 2.58
CA LYS A 254 -4.81 50.97 2.14
C LYS A 254 -4.31 50.08 3.28
N LEU A 255 -4.15 50.61 4.48
CA LEU A 255 -3.73 49.87 5.66
C LEU A 255 -4.80 48.85 6.10
N GLU A 256 -6.09 49.19 6.05
CA GLU A 256 -7.19 48.26 6.33
C GLU A 256 -7.29 47.15 5.29
N LYS A 257 -6.95 47.45 4.03
CA LYS A 257 -6.87 46.44 2.96
C LYS A 257 -5.66 45.53 3.19
N GLU A 258 -4.50 46.07 3.52
CA GLU A 258 -3.31 45.28 3.89
C GLU A 258 -3.57 44.43 5.15
N ASN A 259 -4.29 44.95 6.15
CA ASN A 259 -4.63 44.24 7.38
C ASN A 259 -5.70 43.16 7.14
N ARG A 260 -6.67 43.40 6.24
CA ARG A 260 -7.59 42.37 5.76
C ARG A 260 -6.84 41.27 5.01
N ASP A 261 -5.95 41.62 4.10
CA ASP A 261 -5.12 40.66 3.35
C ASP A 261 -4.23 39.83 4.29
N LEU A 262 -3.63 40.45 5.32
CA LEU A 262 -2.83 39.77 6.34
C LEU A 262 -3.67 38.85 7.23
N ARG A 263 -4.86 39.27 7.67
CA ARG A 263 -5.80 38.42 8.41
C ARG A 263 -6.27 37.24 7.57
N GLN A 264 -6.51 37.46 6.28
CA GLN A 264 -6.88 36.41 5.33
C GLN A 264 -5.72 35.41 5.16
N GLN A 265 -4.46 35.88 5.05
CA GLN A 265 -3.27 35.04 5.03
C GLN A 265 -3.08 34.25 6.34
N TYR A 266 -3.30 34.87 7.49
CA TYR A 266 -3.17 34.23 8.80
C TYR A 266 -4.24 33.13 9.03
N LEU A 267 -5.48 33.38 8.62
CA LEU A 267 -6.55 32.37 8.64
C LEU A 267 -6.23 31.20 7.70
N ILE A 268 -5.72 31.49 6.51
CA ILE A 268 -5.32 30.47 5.51
C ILE A 268 -4.11 29.65 5.94
N LEU A 269 -3.19 30.20 6.74
CA LEU A 269 -2.07 29.44 7.34
C LEU A 269 -2.53 28.49 8.46
N LYS A 270 -3.63 28.82 9.15
CA LYS A 270 -4.17 28.03 10.27
C LYS A 270 -5.02 26.85 9.78
N THR A 271 -5.71 27.00 8.66
CA THR A 271 -6.32 25.88 7.92
C THR A 271 -5.25 25.25 7.05
N ASN A 272 -4.82 24.02 7.35
CA ASN A 272 -3.70 23.29 6.74
C ASN A 272 -3.83 22.97 5.22
N ARG A 273 -4.46 23.83 4.42
CA ARG A 273 -4.52 23.77 2.96
C ARG A 273 -3.32 24.51 2.39
N LYS A 274 -2.34 23.74 1.91
CA LYS A 274 -1.25 24.25 1.07
C LYS A 274 -1.82 24.96 -0.16
N THR A 275 -1.90 26.29 -0.17
CA THR A 275 -2.09 27.05 -1.41
C THR A 275 -1.14 28.24 -1.51
N SER A 276 -0.25 28.12 -2.50
CA SER A 276 0.47 29.16 -3.23
C SER A 276 0.98 30.35 -2.40
N THR A 277 2.14 30.17 -1.78
CA THR A 277 3.08 31.28 -1.55
C THR A 277 3.11 32.15 -2.80
N ARG A 278 2.84 33.48 -2.68
CA ARG A 278 3.01 34.42 -3.79
C ARG A 278 4.31 34.08 -4.49
N LYS A 279 4.24 33.57 -5.74
CA LYS A 279 5.40 33.14 -6.52
C LYS A 279 6.37 34.32 -6.54
N ILE A 280 7.42 34.28 -5.72
CA ILE A 280 8.56 35.16 -5.88
C ILE A 280 8.97 34.97 -7.35
N LYS A 281 9.12 36.07 -8.10
CA LYS A 281 9.52 35.97 -9.51
C LYS A 281 10.85 35.23 -9.55
N LYS A 282 10.81 33.96 -9.91
CA LYS A 282 12.00 33.11 -10.00
C LYS A 282 12.86 33.67 -11.13
N SER A 283 14.18 33.66 -10.95
CA SER A 283 15.06 34.03 -12.05
C SER A 283 14.96 32.96 -13.15
N LEU A 284 15.23 33.33 -14.40
CA LEU A 284 15.21 32.39 -15.52
C LEU A 284 16.13 31.19 -15.30
N ILE A 285 17.28 31.40 -14.66
CA ILE A 285 18.22 30.33 -14.37
C ILE A 285 17.73 29.42 -13.24
N ASP A 286 17.01 29.97 -12.25
CA ASP A 286 16.35 29.15 -11.22
C ASP A 286 15.27 28.28 -11.86
N MET A 287 14.43 28.83 -12.75
CA MET A 287 13.43 28.07 -13.51
C MET A 287 14.09 27.00 -14.39
N TYR A 288 15.19 27.32 -15.06
CA TYR A 288 15.95 26.37 -15.86
C TYR A 288 16.56 25.25 -15.00
N SER A 289 17.10 25.57 -13.82
CA SER A 289 17.64 24.58 -12.90
C SER A 289 16.54 23.65 -12.37
N GLU A 290 15.37 24.17 -12.05
CA GLU A 290 14.21 23.37 -11.64
C GLU A 290 13.76 22.41 -12.74
N VAL A 291 13.74 22.87 -14.01
CA VAL A 291 13.47 22.00 -15.16
C VAL A 291 14.51 20.90 -15.27
N LEU A 292 15.81 21.23 -15.16
CA LEU A 292 16.89 20.24 -15.19
C LEU A 292 16.75 19.19 -14.09
N ASP A 293 16.36 19.61 -12.89
CA ASP A 293 16.24 18.74 -11.73
C ASP A 293 15.01 17.82 -11.85
N GLU A 294 13.87 18.35 -12.31
CA GLU A 294 12.67 17.55 -12.58
C GLU A 294 12.92 16.48 -13.65
N LEU A 295 13.62 16.87 -14.72
CA LEU A 295 14.02 15.95 -15.79
C LEU A 295 14.97 14.88 -15.27
N SER A 296 15.93 15.21 -14.40
CA SER A 296 16.82 14.22 -13.80
C SER A 296 16.08 13.16 -12.97
N GLY A 297 14.96 13.54 -12.33
CA GLY A 297 14.10 12.60 -11.59
C GLY A 297 13.24 11.69 -12.49
N TYR A 298 12.93 12.15 -13.71
CA TYR A 298 12.23 11.35 -14.73
C TYR A 298 13.17 10.34 -15.40
N ASP A 299 14.44 10.68 -15.55
CA ASP A 299 15.39 10.06 -16.49
C ASP A 299 16.11 8.80 -15.99
N SER A 300 15.38 7.85 -15.41
CA SER A 300 15.93 6.49 -15.23
C SER A 300 15.71 5.59 -16.47
N SER A 301 14.86 6.01 -17.42
CA SER A 301 14.43 5.17 -18.56
C SER A 301 14.57 5.81 -19.94
N TYR A 302 14.64 7.13 -20.07
CA TYR A 302 14.56 7.84 -21.36
C TYR A 302 15.47 9.05 -21.33
N SER A 303 16.72 8.90 -21.79
CA SER A 303 17.88 9.82 -21.78
C SER A 303 17.62 11.24 -22.33
N THR A 304 16.64 11.93 -21.76
CA THR A 304 16.00 13.18 -22.21
C THR A 304 16.56 14.37 -21.45
N ALA A 305 16.91 14.20 -20.16
CA ALA A 305 17.65 15.20 -19.37
C ALA A 305 19.04 15.48 -19.95
N ASP A 306 19.58 14.51 -20.69
CA ASP A 306 20.85 14.59 -21.40
C ASP A 306 20.81 15.45 -22.67
N HIS A 307 19.68 16.08 -23.02
CA HIS A 307 19.61 16.98 -24.19
C HIS A 307 19.63 18.46 -23.82
N LEU A 308 19.57 18.81 -22.53
CA LEU A 308 19.61 20.21 -22.12
C LEU A 308 21.06 20.72 -21.96
N PRO A 309 21.35 21.96 -22.40
CA PRO A 309 22.71 22.50 -22.33
C PRO A 309 23.27 22.64 -20.92
N ARG A 310 24.52 22.23 -20.75
CA ARG A 310 25.30 22.42 -19.52
C ARG A 310 26.73 22.78 -19.89
N VAL A 311 27.41 23.55 -19.05
CA VAL A 311 28.83 23.85 -19.22
C VAL A 311 29.63 22.82 -18.45
N VAL A 312 30.29 21.90 -19.16
CA VAL A 312 31.09 20.83 -18.58
C VAL A 312 32.55 21.27 -18.54
N VAL A 313 33.11 21.36 -17.34
CA VAL A 313 34.49 21.79 -17.12
C VAL A 313 35.41 20.57 -17.11
N VAL A 314 36.35 20.53 -18.05
CA VAL A 314 37.29 19.41 -18.24
C VAL A 314 38.73 19.89 -18.34
N GLY A 315 39.68 19.07 -17.89
CA GLY A 315 41.09 19.43 -17.86
C GLY A 315 41.93 18.44 -17.07
N ASP A 316 43.22 18.35 -17.40
CA ASP A 316 44.18 17.50 -16.69
C ASP A 316 44.29 17.88 -15.20
N GLN A 317 44.64 16.94 -14.31
CA GLN A 317 44.84 17.26 -12.89
C GLN A 317 45.78 18.47 -12.70
N SER A 318 45.42 19.39 -11.81
CA SER A 318 46.17 20.64 -11.54
C SER A 318 46.21 21.69 -12.67
N SER A 319 45.41 21.52 -13.74
CA SER A 319 45.27 22.51 -14.83
C SER A 319 44.53 23.80 -14.45
N GLY A 320 44.10 23.96 -13.19
CA GLY A 320 43.41 25.16 -12.72
C GLY A 320 41.88 25.16 -12.94
N LYS A 321 41.24 24.01 -13.21
CA LYS A 321 39.77 23.91 -13.37
C LYS A 321 38.97 24.58 -12.27
N THR A 322 39.18 24.12 -11.04
CA THR A 322 38.51 24.66 -9.86
C THR A 322 38.82 26.14 -9.67
N SER A 323 40.04 26.59 -10.00
CA SER A 323 40.40 28.01 -9.91
C SER A 323 39.68 28.87 -10.95
N VAL A 324 39.48 28.38 -12.17
CA VAL A 324 38.65 29.05 -13.19
C VAL A 324 37.20 29.11 -12.71
N LEU A 325 36.66 28.02 -12.16
CA LEU A 325 35.30 27.98 -11.64
C LEU A 325 35.09 28.96 -10.47
N GLU A 326 36.04 29.04 -9.52
CA GLU A 326 36.02 30.01 -8.41
C GLU A 326 36.13 31.46 -8.90
N SER A 327 36.91 31.71 -9.96
CA SER A 327 36.99 33.05 -10.57
C SER A 327 35.71 33.44 -11.31
N ILE A 328 35.00 32.47 -11.92
CA ILE A 328 33.69 32.70 -12.55
C ILE A 328 32.60 32.91 -11.49
N ALA A 329 32.58 32.09 -10.43
CA ALA A 329 31.65 32.20 -9.29
C ALA A 329 31.98 33.39 -8.36
N GLN A 330 33.13 34.03 -8.55
CA GLN A 330 33.67 35.11 -7.72
C GLN A 330 33.81 34.77 -6.22
N ALA A 331 33.90 33.48 -5.87
CA ALA A 331 33.99 33.03 -4.49
C ALA A 331 34.89 31.80 -4.35
N ARG A 332 35.55 31.70 -3.20
CA ARG A 332 36.44 30.59 -2.85
C ARG A 332 35.65 29.49 -2.15
N ILE A 333 34.92 28.68 -2.90
CA ILE A 333 33.96 27.70 -2.36
C ILE A 333 34.48 26.27 -2.32
N PHE A 334 35.60 25.96 -3.00
CA PHE A 334 36.12 24.60 -3.10
C PHE A 334 37.34 24.37 -2.20
N PRO A 335 37.55 23.13 -1.71
CA PRO A 335 38.75 22.79 -0.96
C PRO A 335 39.99 22.87 -1.85
N ARG A 336 41.10 23.38 -1.28
CA ARG A 336 42.39 23.53 -1.98
C ARG A 336 43.47 22.70 -1.31
N GLY A 337 44.16 21.90 -2.11
CA GLY A 337 45.40 21.24 -1.73
C GLY A 337 46.29 21.06 -2.96
N SER A 338 47.56 21.42 -2.79
CA SER A 338 48.57 21.32 -3.83
C SER A 338 49.08 19.89 -3.91
N GLY A 339 48.89 19.22 -5.06
CA GLY A 339 49.44 17.89 -5.31
C GLY A 339 48.53 16.70 -4.95
N GLU A 340 47.36 16.95 -4.36
CA GLU A 340 46.36 15.92 -4.03
C GLU A 340 45.08 16.09 -4.87
N MET A 341 44.35 14.99 -5.09
CA MET A 341 43.08 15.02 -5.82
C MET A 341 41.97 15.62 -4.94
N MET A 342 41.54 16.84 -5.30
CA MET A 342 40.52 17.60 -4.58
C MET A 342 39.10 17.21 -4.99
N THR A 343 38.80 17.23 -6.29
CA THR A 343 37.45 16.90 -6.81
C THR A 343 37.32 15.38 -7.01
N ARG A 344 36.57 14.71 -6.12
CA ARG A 344 36.34 13.25 -6.17
C ARG A 344 34.98 12.85 -6.76
N ALA A 345 34.07 13.81 -6.91
CA ALA A 345 32.73 13.63 -7.43
C ALA A 345 32.35 14.86 -8.29
N PRO A 346 31.46 14.73 -9.29
CA PRO A 346 30.95 15.86 -10.06
C PRO A 346 30.27 16.89 -9.17
N VAL A 347 30.52 18.18 -9.42
CA VAL A 347 29.84 19.28 -8.72
C VAL A 347 29.08 20.14 -9.71
N LYS A 348 27.76 20.16 -9.60
CA LYS A 348 26.86 21.06 -10.34
C LYS A 348 26.74 22.37 -9.57
N VAL A 349 27.24 23.45 -10.16
CA VAL A 349 27.12 24.82 -9.63
C VAL A 349 26.20 25.62 -10.55
N THR A 350 25.04 26.00 -10.01
CA THR A 350 24.11 26.91 -10.68
C THR A 350 24.44 28.34 -10.26
N LEU A 351 24.88 29.18 -11.20
CA LEU A 351 25.14 30.60 -10.95
C LEU A 351 23.90 31.42 -11.28
N SER A 352 23.44 32.23 -10.33
CA SER A 352 22.36 33.18 -10.54
C SER A 352 22.76 34.60 -10.15
N GLU A 353 22.11 35.57 -10.77
CA GLU A 353 22.22 36.96 -10.33
C GLU A 353 21.39 37.14 -9.05
N GLY A 354 21.89 37.93 -8.10
CA GLY A 354 21.21 38.21 -6.85
C GLY A 354 21.76 39.46 -6.15
N PRO A 355 20.99 40.06 -5.23
CA PRO A 355 21.43 41.26 -4.51
C PRO A 355 22.57 40.96 -3.52
N TYR A 356 22.62 39.74 -2.99
CA TYR A 356 23.60 39.28 -2.02
C TYR A 356 24.41 38.13 -2.58
N HIS A 357 25.68 38.04 -2.18
CA HIS A 357 26.57 36.97 -2.60
C HIS A 357 26.45 35.79 -1.64
N VAL A 358 25.60 34.82 -1.97
CA VAL A 358 25.25 33.69 -1.10
C VAL A 358 25.34 32.35 -1.85
N ALA A 359 25.66 31.28 -1.12
CA ALA A 359 25.63 29.91 -1.63
C ALA A 359 24.64 29.05 -0.85
N GLN A 360 23.96 28.14 -1.53
CA GLN A 360 22.99 27.23 -0.93
C GLN A 360 23.10 25.84 -1.56
N PHE A 361 22.99 24.78 -0.76
CA PHE A 361 22.89 23.41 -1.27
C PHE A 361 21.44 23.06 -1.56
N ARG A 362 21.21 22.17 -2.54
CA ARG A 362 19.84 21.77 -2.90
C ARG A 362 19.06 21.15 -1.74
N ASP A 363 19.72 20.32 -0.94
CA ASP A 363 19.08 19.54 0.13
C ASP A 363 19.03 20.30 1.47
N SER A 364 19.38 21.59 1.48
CA SER A 364 19.47 22.39 2.70
C SER A 364 18.92 23.80 2.50
N ASP A 365 18.13 24.24 3.48
CA ASP A 365 17.64 25.62 3.55
C ASP A 365 18.69 26.59 4.13
N ARG A 366 19.89 26.12 4.50
CA ARG A 366 20.97 26.96 5.03
C ARG A 366 21.64 27.73 3.89
N GLU A 367 21.52 29.06 3.94
CA GLU A 367 22.28 29.98 3.10
C GLU A 367 23.64 30.31 3.75
N TYR A 368 24.70 30.29 2.95
CA TYR A 368 26.06 30.66 3.35
C TYR A 368 26.41 32.01 2.74
N ASP A 369 26.77 32.99 3.56
CA ASP A 369 27.18 34.31 3.10
C ASP A 369 28.63 34.29 2.63
N LEU A 370 28.85 34.48 1.33
CA LEU A 370 30.18 34.39 0.71
C LEU A 370 31.04 35.63 0.96
N THR A 371 30.52 36.66 1.64
CA THR A 371 31.31 37.81 2.10
C THR A 371 32.01 37.54 3.43
N LYS A 372 31.53 36.56 4.21
CA LYS A 372 32.06 36.22 5.52
C LYS A 372 33.00 35.02 5.43
N GLU A 373 34.24 35.18 5.89
CA GLU A 373 35.22 34.10 5.83
C GLU A 373 34.84 32.89 6.70
N GLY A 374 34.10 33.11 7.79
CA GLY A 374 33.56 32.02 8.62
C GLY A 374 32.64 31.10 7.82
N ASP A 375 31.62 31.66 7.16
CA ASP A 375 30.65 30.91 6.35
C ASP A 375 31.30 30.29 5.10
N LEU A 376 32.28 30.96 4.48
CA LEU A 376 33.10 30.39 3.41
C LEU A 376 33.90 29.16 3.87
N SER A 377 34.50 29.22 5.06
CA SER A 377 35.26 28.09 5.61
C SER A 377 34.36 26.90 5.95
N ASP A 378 33.17 27.17 6.50
CA ASP A 378 32.12 26.18 6.75
C ASP A 378 31.64 25.56 5.44
N LEU A 379 31.40 26.36 4.41
CA LEU A 379 30.97 25.89 3.09
C LEU A 379 32.02 24.95 2.49
N ARG A 380 33.31 25.32 2.50
CA ARG A 380 34.40 24.46 1.99
C ARG A 380 34.45 23.12 2.72
N ARG A 381 34.36 23.16 4.06
CA ARG A 381 34.34 21.96 4.90
C ARG A 381 33.15 21.08 4.56
N GLU A 382 31.98 21.68 4.37
CA GLU A 382 30.75 20.97 4.04
C GLU A 382 30.83 20.33 2.65
N VAL A 383 31.36 21.05 1.64
CA VAL A 383 31.62 20.49 0.31
C VAL A 383 32.55 19.29 0.40
N GLU A 384 33.63 19.39 1.17
CA GLU A 384 34.58 18.30 1.37
C GLU A 384 33.95 17.09 2.07
N LEU A 385 33.13 17.33 3.10
CA LEU A 385 32.40 16.27 3.81
C LEU A 385 31.45 15.53 2.86
N ARG A 386 30.66 16.24 2.04
CA ARG A 386 29.76 15.62 1.06
C ARG A 386 30.51 14.85 -0.01
N MET A 387 31.62 15.37 -0.52
CA MET A 387 32.49 14.66 -1.47
C MET A 387 33.07 13.37 -0.88
N ARG A 388 33.43 13.36 0.40
CA ARG A 388 33.92 12.14 1.07
C ARG A 388 32.79 11.16 1.33
N ALA A 389 31.61 11.63 1.72
CA ALA A 389 30.45 10.79 2.01
C ALA A 389 29.88 10.09 0.75
N SER A 390 29.99 10.72 -0.42
CA SER A 390 29.51 10.14 -1.69
C SER A 390 30.37 8.97 -2.20
N VAL A 391 31.59 8.84 -1.71
CA VAL A 391 32.52 7.78 -2.10
C VAL A 391 32.28 6.54 -1.22
N ARG A 392 31.61 5.53 -1.78
CA ARG A 392 31.29 4.26 -1.09
C ARG A 392 32.08 3.07 -1.63
N GLY A 393 32.32 2.07 -0.78
CA GLY A 393 32.78 0.75 -1.21
C GLY A 393 34.24 0.65 -1.65
N GLY A 394 35.16 1.43 -1.06
CA GLY A 394 36.60 1.37 -1.37
C GLY A 394 37.01 1.98 -2.71
N LYS A 395 36.08 2.66 -3.39
CA LYS A 395 36.38 3.48 -4.58
C LYS A 395 37.04 4.79 -4.17
N THR A 396 37.71 5.45 -5.11
CA THR A 396 38.31 6.78 -4.89
C THR A 396 37.43 7.91 -5.46
N VAL A 397 36.61 7.62 -6.47
CA VAL A 397 35.71 8.57 -7.13
C VAL A 397 34.25 8.09 -7.10
N SER A 398 33.31 9.04 -7.12
CA SER A 398 31.87 8.77 -7.15
C SER A 398 31.19 9.45 -8.34
N ASN A 399 30.13 8.83 -8.86
CA ASN A 399 29.28 9.40 -9.91
C ASN A 399 28.13 10.26 -9.35
N GLU A 400 27.96 10.28 -8.02
CA GLU A 400 26.93 11.08 -7.36
C GLU A 400 27.25 12.58 -7.49
N VAL A 401 26.28 13.36 -7.97
CA VAL A 401 26.47 14.79 -8.28
C VAL A 401 26.11 15.63 -7.06
N ILE A 402 27.04 16.47 -6.62
CA ILE A 402 26.78 17.47 -5.57
C ILE A 402 26.23 18.73 -6.23
N SER A 403 25.01 19.14 -5.89
CA SER A 403 24.35 20.31 -6.49
C SER A 403 24.28 21.48 -5.51
N MET A 404 24.75 22.65 -5.95
CA MET A 404 24.67 23.90 -5.20
C MET A 404 24.31 25.08 -6.11
N THR A 405 23.69 26.10 -5.53
CA THR A 405 23.35 27.36 -6.19
C THR A 405 24.16 28.47 -5.55
N VAL A 406 24.81 29.29 -6.37
CA VAL A 406 25.55 30.48 -5.95
C VAL A 406 24.88 31.70 -6.57
N LYS A 407 24.39 32.60 -5.72
CA LYS A 407 23.75 33.86 -6.11
C LYS A 407 24.71 34.99 -5.80
N GLY A 408 24.78 36.00 -6.67
CA GLY A 408 25.63 37.15 -6.40
C GLY A 408 25.44 38.31 -7.38
N PRO A 409 25.84 39.53 -6.98
CA PRO A 409 25.69 40.70 -7.83
C PRO A 409 26.65 40.64 -9.02
N GLY A 410 26.13 40.79 -10.24
CA GLY A 410 26.94 40.79 -11.46
C GLY A 410 27.50 39.42 -11.88
N LEU A 411 27.04 38.32 -11.25
CA LEU A 411 27.35 36.96 -11.70
C LEU A 411 26.61 36.63 -12.99
N GLN A 412 27.30 35.97 -13.91
CA GLN A 412 26.70 35.51 -15.16
C GLN A 412 25.85 34.26 -14.93
N ARG A 413 24.62 34.27 -15.44
CA ARG A 413 23.63 33.20 -15.25
C ARG A 413 23.99 31.97 -16.10
N MET A 414 24.46 30.89 -15.48
CA MET A 414 24.79 29.64 -16.18
C MET A 414 24.86 28.44 -15.23
N VAL A 415 24.80 27.22 -15.76
CA VAL A 415 25.01 25.97 -15.01
C VAL A 415 26.35 25.36 -15.40
N LEU A 416 27.24 25.22 -14.42
CA LEU A 416 28.55 24.59 -14.59
C LEU A 416 28.60 23.23 -13.90
N ILE A 417 29.29 22.27 -14.50
CA ILE A 417 29.61 20.98 -13.90
C ILE A 417 31.13 20.86 -13.82
N ASP A 418 31.68 20.89 -12.60
CA ASP A 418 33.08 20.54 -12.35
C ASP A 418 33.23 19.02 -12.32
N LEU A 419 34.21 18.51 -13.07
CA LEU A 419 34.52 17.08 -13.11
C LEU A 419 35.91 16.82 -12.52
N PRO A 420 36.12 15.62 -11.93
CA PRO A 420 37.45 15.17 -11.54
C PRO A 420 38.45 15.33 -12.69
N GLY A 421 39.63 15.86 -12.37
CA GLY A 421 40.69 16.07 -13.36
C GLY A 421 41.24 14.75 -13.91
N ILE A 422 41.51 14.72 -15.22
CA ILE A 422 42.06 13.53 -15.86
C ILE A 422 43.48 13.28 -15.32
N ILE A 423 43.73 12.04 -14.88
CA ILE A 423 45.01 11.59 -14.33
C ILE A 423 45.73 10.67 -15.33
N SER A 424 47.04 10.85 -15.46
CA SER A 424 47.88 9.97 -16.30
C SER A 424 48.29 8.69 -15.54
N THR A 425 48.57 8.83 -14.24
CA THR A 425 49.13 7.81 -13.33
C THR A 425 48.35 7.80 -12.01
N MET A 426 48.18 6.62 -11.39
CA MET A 426 47.51 6.45 -10.10
C MET A 426 48.52 6.52 -8.94
N THR A 427 48.13 7.05 -7.79
CA THR A 427 48.92 6.99 -6.54
C THR A 427 48.58 5.73 -5.74
N VAL A 428 49.41 5.39 -4.73
CA VAL A 428 49.28 4.16 -3.92
C VAL A 428 47.94 4.05 -3.19
N ASP A 429 47.36 5.19 -2.79
CA ASP A 429 46.10 5.25 -2.03
C ASP A 429 44.85 5.22 -2.93
N MET A 430 45.00 5.22 -4.26
CA MET A 430 43.89 5.20 -5.21
C MET A 430 43.49 3.77 -5.60
N ALA A 431 42.19 3.58 -5.85
CA ALA A 431 41.69 2.34 -6.41
C ALA A 431 42.21 2.14 -7.85
N ALA A 432 42.49 0.89 -8.22
CA ALA A 432 43.10 0.54 -9.50
C ALA A 432 42.22 0.84 -10.74
N ASP A 433 40.94 1.16 -10.55
CA ASP A 433 39.96 1.51 -11.59
C ASP A 433 39.69 3.03 -11.68
N THR A 434 40.37 3.85 -10.87
CA THR A 434 40.08 5.29 -10.73
C THR A 434 40.22 6.05 -12.06
N LYS A 435 41.29 5.78 -12.82
CA LYS A 435 41.57 6.44 -14.11
C LYS A 435 40.48 6.16 -15.13
N ASP A 436 40.10 4.90 -15.28
CA ASP A 436 39.06 4.49 -16.22
C ASP A 436 37.69 5.03 -15.81
N SER A 437 37.41 5.06 -14.51
CA SER A 437 36.17 5.65 -13.96
C SER A 437 36.07 7.14 -14.25
N ILE A 438 37.16 7.91 -14.04
CA ILE A 438 37.21 9.33 -14.39
C ILE A 438 37.01 9.52 -15.90
N HIS A 439 37.73 8.75 -16.73
CA HIS A 439 37.57 8.83 -18.19
C HIS A 439 36.14 8.52 -18.65
N GLN A 440 35.51 7.49 -18.09
CA GLN A 440 34.13 7.10 -18.43
C GLN A 440 33.13 8.18 -17.99
N MET A 441 33.30 8.72 -16.79
CA MET A 441 32.47 9.81 -16.27
C MET A 441 32.61 11.07 -17.14
N THR A 442 33.83 11.52 -17.43
CA THR A 442 34.08 12.67 -18.29
C THR A 442 33.51 12.46 -19.69
N ARG A 443 33.69 11.27 -20.27
CA ARG A 443 33.11 10.91 -21.57
C ARG A 443 31.59 10.95 -21.56
N HIS A 444 30.95 10.48 -20.49
CA HIS A 444 29.48 10.51 -20.36
C HIS A 444 28.96 11.95 -20.43
N TYR A 445 29.51 12.86 -19.61
CA TYR A 445 29.10 14.28 -19.65
C TYR A 445 29.43 14.98 -20.98
N MET A 446 30.55 14.64 -21.61
CA MET A 446 30.96 15.23 -22.90
C MET A 446 30.19 14.64 -24.10
N SER A 447 29.64 13.43 -23.97
CA SER A 447 28.88 12.77 -25.04
C SER A 447 27.56 13.46 -25.37
N ASN A 448 27.02 14.22 -24.41
CA ASN A 448 25.86 15.07 -24.64
C ASN A 448 26.17 16.08 -25.78
N PRO A 449 25.41 16.06 -26.90
CA PRO A 449 25.65 16.92 -28.06
C PRO A 449 25.40 18.41 -27.76
N ASN A 450 24.57 18.69 -26.76
CA ASN A 450 24.19 20.02 -26.31
C ASN A 450 25.03 20.48 -25.09
N ALA A 451 26.03 19.73 -24.65
CA ALA A 451 26.97 20.19 -23.63
C ALA A 451 28.06 21.10 -24.22
N ILE A 452 28.28 22.26 -23.59
CA ILE A 452 29.42 23.14 -23.88
C ILE A 452 30.61 22.60 -23.12
N ILE A 453 31.67 22.25 -23.84
CA ILE A 453 32.90 21.72 -23.25
C ILE A 453 33.83 22.90 -22.97
N LEU A 454 34.09 23.17 -21.69
CA LEU A 454 35.10 24.13 -21.26
C LEU A 454 36.41 23.39 -21.01
N CYS A 455 37.30 23.39 -22.01
CA CYS A 455 38.59 22.69 -21.97
C CYS A 455 39.66 23.58 -21.34
N ILE A 456 40.11 23.23 -20.13
CA ILE A 456 41.06 24.00 -19.33
C ILE A 456 42.43 23.35 -19.38
N GLN A 457 43.38 24.10 -19.93
CA GLN A 457 44.76 23.68 -20.11
C GLN A 457 45.73 24.54 -19.30
N ASP A 458 46.78 23.90 -18.80
CA ASP A 458 47.90 24.59 -18.13
C ASP A 458 48.87 25.14 -19.18
N GLY A 459 49.11 26.45 -19.18
CA GLY A 459 50.07 27.10 -20.08
C GLY A 459 51.54 26.91 -19.68
N SER A 460 51.81 26.56 -18.42
CA SER A 460 53.17 26.28 -17.93
C SER A 460 53.68 24.89 -18.30
N VAL A 461 52.79 23.98 -18.71
CA VAL A 461 53.09 22.59 -19.07
C VAL A 461 53.05 22.42 -20.59
N ASP A 462 53.91 21.55 -21.10
CA ASP A 462 53.97 21.21 -22.52
C ASP A 462 52.63 20.69 -23.06
N ALA A 463 52.24 21.22 -24.22
CA ALA A 463 51.03 20.87 -24.95
C ALA A 463 50.93 19.36 -25.24
N GLU A 464 52.05 18.72 -25.56
CA GLU A 464 52.14 17.32 -25.98
C GLU A 464 51.88 16.33 -24.83
N ARG A 465 51.86 16.79 -23.57
CA ARG A 465 51.60 15.94 -22.39
C ARG A 465 50.13 15.86 -22.00
N SER A 466 49.26 16.56 -22.72
CA SER A 466 47.85 16.65 -22.35
C SER A 466 47.04 15.44 -22.77
N ASN A 467 46.28 14.87 -21.84
CA ASN A 467 45.35 13.77 -22.15
C ASN A 467 43.94 14.29 -22.45
N VAL A 468 43.58 15.45 -21.89
CA VAL A 468 42.24 16.04 -22.10
C VAL A 468 41.98 16.42 -23.55
N THR A 469 43.00 16.91 -24.28
CA THR A 469 42.84 17.38 -25.67
C THR A 469 42.40 16.26 -26.60
N ASP A 470 42.92 15.05 -26.42
CA ASP A 470 42.57 13.88 -27.23
C ASP A 470 41.12 13.44 -26.97
N LEU A 471 40.69 13.47 -25.71
CA LEU A 471 39.31 13.15 -25.34
C LEU A 471 38.32 14.17 -25.90
N VAL A 472 38.67 15.46 -25.85
CA VAL A 472 37.86 16.54 -26.43
C VAL A 472 37.78 16.41 -27.94
N ALA A 473 38.88 16.13 -28.63
CA ALA A 473 38.89 15.93 -30.07
C ALA A 473 38.05 14.71 -30.51
N GLN A 474 37.98 13.65 -29.70
CA GLN A 474 37.11 12.50 -29.95
C GLN A 474 35.62 12.83 -29.78
N CYS A 475 35.26 13.65 -28.79
CA CYS A 475 33.87 14.00 -28.50
C CYS A 475 33.33 15.16 -29.36
N ASP A 476 34.17 16.13 -29.74
CA ASP A 476 33.83 17.28 -30.58
C ASP A 476 34.91 17.53 -31.65
N PRO A 477 34.98 16.71 -32.71
CA PRO A 477 35.99 16.84 -33.76
C PRO A 477 35.86 18.13 -34.58
N LEU A 478 34.67 18.74 -34.60
CA LEU A 478 34.41 19.98 -35.34
C LEU A 478 34.66 21.24 -34.50
N GLY A 479 34.75 21.12 -33.18
CA GLY A 479 34.93 22.25 -32.28
C GLY A 479 33.72 23.18 -32.18
N LYS A 480 32.51 22.68 -32.44
CA LYS A 480 31.27 23.50 -32.52
C LYS A 480 30.72 23.90 -31.15
N ARG A 481 31.16 23.24 -30.09
CA ARG A 481 30.64 23.40 -28.72
C ARG A 481 31.76 23.41 -27.67
N THR A 482 33.01 23.49 -28.11
CA THR A 482 34.18 23.52 -27.23
C THR A 482 34.72 24.95 -27.12
N ILE A 483 35.01 25.40 -25.91
CA ILE A 483 35.75 26.64 -25.61
C ILE A 483 37.06 26.25 -24.95
N PHE A 484 38.17 26.76 -25.46
CA PHE A 484 39.50 26.46 -24.95
C PHE A 484 39.99 27.58 -24.03
N VAL A 485 40.52 27.21 -22.86
CA VAL A 485 41.03 28.13 -21.86
C VAL A 485 42.46 27.75 -21.49
N LEU A 486 43.39 28.67 -21.68
CA LEU A 486 44.77 28.56 -21.27
C LEU A 486 44.97 29.31 -19.95
N THR A 487 45.31 28.57 -18.89
CA THR A 487 45.58 29.11 -17.55
C THR A 487 47.09 29.27 -17.32
N LYS A 488 47.47 29.94 -16.21
CA LYS A 488 48.88 30.12 -15.79
C LYS A 488 49.77 30.73 -16.88
N VAL A 489 49.22 31.67 -17.65
CA VAL A 489 49.90 32.33 -18.77
C VAL A 489 51.04 33.24 -18.28
N ASP A 490 50.94 33.71 -17.04
CA ASP A 490 51.99 34.41 -16.31
C ASP A 490 53.28 33.58 -16.19
N LEU A 491 53.16 32.33 -15.72
CA LEU A 491 54.30 31.41 -15.64
C LEU A 491 54.78 30.98 -17.03
N ALA A 492 53.85 30.83 -17.97
CA ALA A 492 54.18 30.50 -19.35
C ALA A 492 54.98 31.60 -20.04
N GLU A 493 54.73 32.89 -19.75
CA GLU A 493 55.49 34.01 -20.31
C GLU A 493 56.95 34.05 -19.80
N GLU A 494 57.19 33.56 -18.58
CA GLU A 494 58.53 33.45 -18.00
C GLU A 494 59.31 32.23 -18.52
N LEU A 495 58.61 31.11 -18.74
CA LEU A 495 59.22 29.80 -19.03
C LEU A 495 59.19 29.39 -20.51
N ALA A 496 58.19 29.85 -21.28
CA ALA A 496 57.92 29.38 -22.64
C ALA A 496 58.07 30.49 -23.70
N ASP A 497 58.27 30.07 -24.96
CA ASP A 497 58.37 30.96 -26.10
C ASP A 497 57.01 31.67 -26.36
N PRO A 498 56.94 33.01 -26.39
CA PRO A 498 55.73 33.77 -26.73
C PRO A 498 55.08 33.34 -28.05
N ASP A 499 55.87 32.88 -29.01
CA ASP A 499 55.39 32.40 -30.31
C ASP A 499 54.58 31.09 -30.20
N ARG A 500 54.84 30.27 -29.17
CA ARG A 500 54.08 29.05 -28.88
C ARG A 500 52.71 29.39 -28.31
N ILE A 501 52.64 30.31 -27.35
CA ILE A 501 51.37 30.79 -26.77
C ILE A 501 50.48 31.37 -27.87
N ARG A 502 51.07 32.12 -28.82
CA ARG A 502 50.38 32.59 -30.03
C ARG A 502 49.80 31.44 -30.86
N LYS A 503 50.58 30.39 -31.14
CA LYS A 503 50.11 29.24 -31.92
C LYS A 503 48.96 28.52 -31.21
N ILE A 504 49.00 28.42 -29.88
CA ILE A 504 47.93 27.85 -29.06
C ILE A 504 46.65 28.67 -29.20
N LEU A 505 46.72 29.98 -28.94
CA LEU A 505 45.54 30.87 -28.98
C LEU A 505 44.97 31.07 -30.40
N SER A 506 45.80 30.87 -31.44
CA SER A 506 45.34 30.83 -32.83
C SER A 506 44.71 29.49 -33.24
N GLY A 507 44.70 28.49 -32.34
CA GLY A 507 44.17 27.15 -32.61
C GLY A 507 44.97 26.35 -33.64
N LYS A 508 46.25 26.68 -33.84
CA LYS A 508 47.13 26.01 -34.83
C LYS A 508 48.05 24.96 -34.21
N LEU A 509 48.23 24.96 -32.89
CA LEU A 509 49.13 24.01 -32.22
C LEU A 509 48.46 22.66 -31.95
N PHE A 510 47.26 22.68 -31.39
CA PHE A 510 46.56 21.46 -31.01
C PHE A 510 45.73 20.90 -32.17
N PRO A 511 45.62 19.56 -32.31
CA PRO A 511 44.74 18.91 -33.29
C PRO A 511 43.27 18.95 -32.86
N MET A 512 42.83 20.06 -32.26
CA MET A 512 41.44 20.28 -31.84
C MET A 512 40.96 21.63 -32.34
N LYS A 513 39.64 21.75 -32.51
CA LYS A 513 38.99 23.01 -32.85
C LYS A 513 38.16 23.48 -31.66
N ALA A 514 38.05 24.78 -31.49
CA ALA A 514 37.23 25.40 -30.47
C ALA A 514 36.59 26.66 -31.04
N LEU A 515 35.43 27.03 -30.50
CA LEU A 515 34.69 28.26 -30.83
C LEU A 515 35.50 29.51 -30.47
N GLY A 516 36.28 29.42 -29.39
CA GLY A 516 37.10 30.51 -28.88
C GLY A 516 38.25 29.97 -28.05
N TYR A 517 39.35 30.73 -28.06
CA TYR A 517 40.55 30.48 -27.29
C TYR A 517 40.76 31.66 -26.36
N TYR A 518 40.81 31.39 -25.06
CA TYR A 518 40.95 32.41 -24.02
C TYR A 518 42.21 32.18 -23.20
N ALA A 519 42.90 33.26 -22.86
CA ALA A 519 44.02 33.25 -21.91
C ALA A 519 43.60 33.92 -20.60
N VAL A 520 43.82 33.22 -19.48
CA VAL A 520 43.40 33.67 -18.15
C VAL A 520 44.49 33.46 -17.10
N VAL A 521 44.46 34.29 -16.06
CA VAL A 521 45.36 34.17 -14.90
C VAL A 521 44.50 34.07 -13.65
N THR A 522 44.45 32.88 -13.04
CA THR A 522 43.50 32.55 -11.97
C THR A 522 44.13 32.44 -10.57
N GLY A 523 45.41 32.83 -10.41
CA GLY A 523 46.07 32.91 -9.10
C GLY A 523 47.55 33.31 -9.18
N ARG A 524 48.16 33.61 -8.03
CA ARG A 524 49.59 33.99 -7.88
C ARG A 524 50.46 32.94 -7.17
N GLY A 525 50.01 31.68 -7.10
CA GLY A 525 50.70 30.60 -6.37
C GLY A 525 50.55 30.62 -4.84
N ARG A 526 49.96 31.68 -4.25
CA ARG A 526 49.60 31.74 -2.81
C ARG A 526 48.18 31.20 -2.58
N LYS A 527 47.97 30.48 -1.46
CA LYS A 527 46.70 29.79 -1.16
C LYS A 527 45.58 30.76 -0.74
N ASP A 528 45.92 31.88 -0.10
CA ASP A 528 44.96 32.75 0.60
C ASP A 528 44.63 34.06 -0.11
N ASP A 529 45.05 34.23 -1.37
CA ASP A 529 44.72 35.44 -2.13
C ASP A 529 43.22 35.50 -2.43
N SER A 530 42.60 36.65 -2.11
CA SER A 530 41.20 36.93 -2.41
C SER A 530 40.95 37.01 -3.92
N ILE A 531 39.70 36.77 -4.33
CA ILE A 531 39.32 36.82 -5.75
C ILE A 531 39.55 38.21 -6.36
N ASP A 532 39.25 39.29 -5.62
CA ASP A 532 39.49 40.65 -6.09
C ASP A 532 40.98 40.93 -6.35
N ALA A 533 41.87 40.47 -5.46
CA ALA A 533 43.31 40.62 -5.64
C ALA A 533 43.84 39.89 -6.89
N ILE A 534 43.20 38.78 -7.26
CA ILE A 534 43.52 37.99 -8.45
C ILE A 534 42.99 38.67 -9.71
N ARG A 535 41.78 39.23 -9.67
CA ARG A 535 41.27 40.03 -10.79
C ARG A 535 42.18 41.23 -11.07
N ASP A 536 42.58 41.96 -10.02
CA ASP A 536 43.50 43.08 -10.15
C ASP A 536 44.88 42.65 -10.67
N TYR A 537 45.32 41.44 -10.31
CA TYR A 537 46.54 40.86 -10.86
C TYR A 537 46.42 40.58 -12.36
N GLU A 538 45.36 39.87 -12.75
CA GLU A 538 45.09 39.48 -14.13
C GLU A 538 45.08 40.73 -15.02
N GLU A 539 44.39 41.78 -14.59
CA GLU A 539 44.37 43.06 -15.31
C GLU A 539 45.76 43.69 -15.43
N ARG A 540 46.52 43.77 -14.33
CA ARG A 540 47.88 44.36 -14.35
C ARG A 540 48.84 43.55 -15.21
N PHE A 541 48.73 42.22 -15.16
CA PHE A 541 49.53 41.31 -15.97
C PHE A 541 49.26 41.53 -17.44
N PHE A 542 48.00 41.45 -17.89
CA PHE A 542 47.67 41.64 -19.29
C PHE A 542 47.94 43.07 -19.78
N LYS A 543 47.80 44.09 -18.92
CA LYS A 543 48.19 45.48 -19.24
C LYS A 543 49.70 45.65 -19.42
N ASN A 544 50.55 44.85 -18.77
CA ASN A 544 52.01 45.00 -18.82
C ASN A 544 52.71 43.89 -19.63
N SER A 545 51.99 42.86 -20.07
CA SER A 545 52.56 41.68 -20.73
C SER A 545 53.18 42.02 -22.09
N LYS A 546 54.30 41.35 -22.41
CA LYS A 546 55.00 41.45 -23.69
C LYS A 546 54.16 40.85 -24.83
N LEU A 547 53.17 40.02 -24.49
CA LEU A 547 52.22 39.41 -25.41
C LEU A 547 51.35 40.45 -26.14
N PHE A 548 51.09 41.62 -25.54
CA PHE A 548 50.34 42.73 -26.16
C PHE A 548 51.23 43.77 -26.85
N HIS A 549 52.33 44.17 -26.22
CA HIS A 549 53.04 45.41 -26.56
C HIS A 549 53.96 45.33 -27.78
N ARG A 550 54.52 44.16 -28.12
CA ARG A 550 55.59 44.11 -29.14
C ARG A 550 55.11 43.86 -30.56
N ARG A 551 53.95 43.21 -30.81
CA ARG A 551 53.47 42.88 -32.18
C ARG A 551 51.94 42.67 -32.37
N GLY A 552 51.06 43.11 -31.47
CA GLY A 552 49.60 42.97 -31.68
C GLY A 552 49.12 41.51 -31.81
N VAL A 553 49.59 40.64 -30.91
CA VAL A 553 49.54 39.18 -31.08
C VAL A 553 48.29 38.51 -30.50
N ILE A 554 47.63 39.12 -29.51
CA ILE A 554 46.42 38.59 -28.86
C ILE A 554 45.36 39.68 -28.87
N MET A 555 44.13 39.32 -29.23
CA MET A 555 43.02 40.27 -29.23
C MET A 555 42.55 40.53 -27.79
N PRO A 556 42.25 41.78 -27.39
CA PRO A 556 41.78 42.10 -26.04
C PRO A 556 40.53 41.30 -25.59
N HIS A 557 39.68 40.86 -26.52
CA HIS A 557 38.50 40.05 -26.21
C HIS A 557 38.82 38.58 -25.87
N GLN A 558 40.03 38.10 -26.16
CA GLN A 558 40.50 36.73 -25.89
C GLN A 558 41.21 36.60 -24.54
N VAL A 559 41.33 37.69 -23.78
CA VAL A 559 41.98 37.66 -22.47
C VAL A 559 41.00 38.01 -21.37
N THR A 560 41.39 37.70 -20.13
CA THR A 560 40.65 37.88 -18.88
C THR A 560 39.56 36.86 -18.63
N THR A 561 39.35 36.56 -17.35
CA THR A 561 38.29 35.66 -16.91
C THR A 561 36.90 36.27 -17.12
N ARG A 562 36.79 37.61 -17.09
CA ARG A 562 35.52 38.31 -17.35
C ARG A 562 35.02 38.09 -18.78
N ASN A 563 35.87 38.25 -19.77
CA ASN A 563 35.49 38.03 -21.18
C ASN A 563 35.16 36.57 -21.45
N LEU A 564 35.89 35.64 -20.83
CA LEU A 564 35.58 34.22 -20.88
C LEU A 564 34.17 33.94 -20.31
N SER A 565 33.87 34.44 -19.12
CA SER A 565 32.58 34.24 -18.45
C SER A 565 31.42 34.75 -19.30
N LEU A 566 31.55 35.94 -19.89
CA LEU A 566 30.56 36.50 -20.82
C LEU A 566 30.36 35.63 -22.06
N ALA A 567 31.44 35.21 -22.72
CA ALA A 567 31.36 34.39 -23.92
C ALA A 567 30.74 33.00 -23.65
N VAL A 568 31.05 32.39 -22.51
CA VAL A 568 30.46 31.12 -22.07
C VAL A 568 28.96 31.31 -21.79
N ALA A 569 28.58 32.37 -21.08
CA ALA A 569 27.18 32.68 -20.78
C ALA A 569 26.35 32.91 -22.06
N ASP A 570 26.86 33.71 -22.99
CA ASP A 570 26.19 34.00 -24.27
C ASP A 570 26.00 32.73 -25.10
N ARG A 571 27.04 31.87 -25.16
CA ARG A 571 26.97 30.60 -25.88
C ARG A 571 25.97 29.65 -25.21
N PHE A 572 25.97 29.58 -23.88
CA PHE A 572 25.03 28.80 -23.09
C PHE A 572 23.59 29.21 -23.38
N TRP A 573 23.26 30.49 -23.24
CA TRP A 573 21.89 30.98 -23.49
C TRP A 573 21.46 30.84 -24.95
N LYS A 574 22.39 30.98 -25.91
CA LYS A 574 22.10 30.71 -27.32
C LYS A 574 21.68 29.26 -27.54
N MET A 575 22.43 28.31 -26.97
CA MET A 575 22.10 26.88 -27.08
C MET A 575 20.83 26.51 -26.32
N VAL A 576 20.59 27.10 -25.14
CA VAL A 576 19.35 26.87 -24.37
C VAL A 576 18.13 27.28 -25.19
N ARG A 577 18.17 28.44 -25.85
CA ARG A 577 17.08 28.90 -26.73
C ARG A 577 16.83 27.96 -27.91
N GLU A 578 17.88 27.47 -28.56
CA GLU A 578 17.77 26.57 -29.72
C GLU A 578 17.23 25.17 -29.34
N THR A 579 17.50 24.71 -28.11
CA THR A 579 17.18 23.33 -27.68
C THR A 579 15.87 23.22 -26.91
N ILE A 580 15.48 24.24 -26.13
CA ILE A 580 14.33 24.17 -25.23
C ILE A 580 13.00 24.01 -25.99
N GLU A 581 12.85 24.66 -27.14
CA GLU A 581 11.65 24.56 -27.98
C GLU A 581 11.47 23.13 -28.51
N GLN A 582 12.56 22.51 -28.99
CA GLN A 582 12.56 21.13 -29.48
C GLN A 582 12.20 20.14 -28.37
N GLN A 583 12.73 20.34 -27.16
CA GLN A 583 12.42 19.50 -26.01
C GLN A 583 10.97 19.67 -25.57
N ALA A 584 10.46 20.91 -25.52
CA ALA A 584 9.06 21.16 -25.18
C ALA A 584 8.10 20.48 -26.17
N ASP A 585 8.40 20.50 -27.48
CA ASP A 585 7.58 19.82 -28.48
C ASP A 585 7.67 18.28 -28.37
N ALA A 586 8.83 17.73 -28.02
CA ALA A 586 8.96 16.29 -27.73
C ALA A 586 8.11 15.86 -26.51
N PHE A 587 8.08 16.67 -25.44
CA PHE A 587 7.23 16.42 -24.28
C PHE A 587 5.74 16.59 -24.59
N LYS A 588 5.36 17.57 -25.42
CA LYS A 588 3.97 17.70 -25.92
C LYS A 588 3.53 16.45 -26.69
N ALA A 589 4.38 15.93 -27.57
CA ALA A 589 4.08 14.69 -28.31
C ALA A 589 3.95 13.48 -27.38
N THR A 590 4.86 13.35 -26.40
CA THR A 590 4.82 12.27 -25.39
C THR A 590 3.56 12.34 -24.56
N ARG A 591 3.19 13.53 -24.07
CA ARG A 591 1.92 13.76 -23.37
C ARG A 591 0.73 13.35 -24.22
N PHE A 592 0.68 13.79 -25.47
CA PHE A 592 -0.43 13.46 -26.38
C PHE A 592 -0.58 11.95 -26.59
N ASN A 593 0.53 11.22 -26.71
CA ASN A 593 0.52 9.76 -26.80
C ASN A 593 -0.06 9.14 -25.53
N LEU A 594 0.41 9.57 -24.35
CA LEU A 594 -0.08 9.06 -23.05
C LEU A 594 -1.55 9.41 -22.81
N GLU A 595 -2.00 10.63 -23.15
CA GLU A 595 -3.43 11.02 -23.08
C GLU A 595 -4.29 10.18 -24.02
N THR A 596 -3.77 9.83 -25.19
CA THR A 596 -4.47 8.96 -26.15
C THR A 596 -4.56 7.53 -25.62
N GLU A 597 -3.48 6.99 -25.08
CA GLU A 597 -3.50 5.68 -24.40
C GLU A 597 -4.45 5.66 -23.21
N TRP A 598 -4.50 6.74 -22.42
CA TRP A 598 -5.44 6.88 -21.32
C TRP A 598 -6.88 6.86 -21.81
N LYS A 599 -7.22 7.68 -22.81
CA LYS A 599 -8.59 7.75 -23.36
C LYS A 599 -9.03 6.44 -24.00
N ASN A 600 -8.12 5.71 -24.62
CA ASN A 600 -8.41 4.41 -25.23
C ASN A 600 -8.70 3.33 -24.19
N ASN A 601 -7.92 3.29 -23.10
CA ASN A 601 -8.05 2.27 -22.07
C ASN A 601 -9.10 2.61 -21.00
N PHE A 602 -9.25 3.91 -20.67
CA PHE A 602 -10.01 4.40 -19.52
C PHE A 602 -10.87 5.66 -19.86
N PRO A 603 -11.83 5.56 -20.80
CA PRO A 603 -12.54 6.73 -21.35
C PRO A 603 -13.43 7.49 -20.35
N ARG A 604 -13.84 6.88 -19.23
CA ARG A 604 -14.74 7.48 -18.22
C ARG A 604 -14.10 7.70 -16.86
N LEU A 605 -12.79 7.47 -16.75
CA LEU A 605 -12.06 7.61 -15.49
C LEU A 605 -11.17 8.84 -15.54
N ARG A 606 -11.18 9.58 -14.44
CA ARG A 606 -10.24 10.67 -14.20
C ARG A 606 -8.88 10.08 -13.84
N GLU A 607 -7.83 10.74 -14.33
CA GLU A 607 -6.44 10.49 -13.91
C GLU A 607 -6.29 10.88 -12.43
N SER A 608 -5.93 9.92 -11.58
CA SER A 608 -5.63 10.15 -10.17
C SER A 608 -4.28 9.51 -9.84
N GLY A 609 -3.44 10.26 -9.13
CA GLY A 609 -2.14 9.77 -8.65
C GLY A 609 -2.30 8.77 -7.50
N ARG A 610 -1.21 8.11 -7.11
CA ARG A 610 -1.22 7.14 -5.99
C ARG A 610 -1.75 7.75 -4.68
N ASP A 611 -1.37 8.99 -4.37
CA ASP A 611 -1.83 9.65 -3.13
C ASP A 611 -3.33 9.90 -3.13
N GLU A 612 -3.90 10.38 -4.25
CA GLU A 612 -5.34 10.59 -4.36
C GLU A 612 -6.10 9.26 -4.29
N LEU A 613 -5.57 8.21 -4.93
CA LEU A 613 -6.14 6.87 -4.88
C LEU A 613 -6.07 6.27 -3.47
N PHE A 614 -4.98 6.53 -2.74
CA PHE A 614 -4.82 6.10 -1.36
C PHE A 614 -5.84 6.79 -0.45
N GLU A 615 -6.01 8.12 -0.56
CA GLU A 615 -7.00 8.85 0.23
C GLU A 615 -8.44 8.40 -0.08
N LYS A 616 -8.73 8.08 -1.35
CA LYS A 616 -10.03 7.49 -1.72
C LYS A 616 -10.23 6.12 -1.06
N ALA A 617 -9.23 5.25 -1.13
CA ALA A 617 -9.27 3.92 -0.51
C ALA A 617 -9.37 3.99 1.02
N LYS A 618 -8.67 4.95 1.64
CA LYS A 618 -8.76 5.26 3.07
C LYS A 618 -10.19 5.62 3.45
N GLY A 619 -10.84 6.50 2.67
CA GLY A 619 -12.26 6.83 2.85
C GLY A 619 -13.16 5.59 2.81
N GLU A 620 -13.02 4.75 1.78
CA GLU A 620 -13.82 3.52 1.65
C GLU A 620 -13.61 2.55 2.83
N ILE A 621 -12.37 2.35 3.29
CA ILE A 621 -12.08 1.47 4.43
C ILE A 621 -12.73 2.02 5.71
N LEU A 622 -12.65 3.33 5.94
CA LEU A 622 -13.25 3.97 7.11
C LEU A 622 -14.78 3.88 7.09
N ASP A 623 -15.40 4.00 5.91
CA ASP A 623 -16.85 3.81 5.75
C ASP A 623 -17.26 2.38 6.11
N GLU A 624 -16.48 1.36 5.74
CA GLU A 624 -16.77 -0.04 6.12
C GLU A 624 -16.61 -0.30 7.61
N VAL A 625 -15.67 0.37 8.27
CA VAL A 625 -15.53 0.32 9.73
C VAL A 625 -16.76 0.94 10.42
N VAL A 626 -17.32 2.02 9.85
CA VAL A 626 -18.58 2.57 10.34
C VAL A 626 -19.73 1.58 10.14
N ASN A 627 -19.80 0.89 9.01
CA ASN A 627 -20.82 -0.14 8.75
C ASN A 627 -20.74 -1.31 9.75
N LEU A 628 -19.54 -1.70 10.20
CA LEU A 628 -19.35 -2.73 11.24
C LEU A 628 -20.06 -2.35 12.56
N SER A 629 -20.03 -1.06 12.93
CA SER A 629 -20.71 -0.56 14.12
C SER A 629 -22.24 -0.56 14.00
N GLN A 630 -22.77 -0.60 12.78
CA GLN A 630 -24.22 -0.57 12.50
C GLN A 630 -24.85 -1.97 12.44
N ILE A 631 -24.06 -3.05 12.56
CA ILE A 631 -24.59 -4.42 12.58
C ILE A 631 -25.57 -4.59 13.74
N SER A 632 -26.75 -5.12 13.43
CA SER A 632 -27.81 -5.32 14.44
C SER A 632 -27.36 -6.23 15.58
N ALA A 633 -27.84 -5.94 16.80
CA ALA A 633 -27.55 -6.74 17.98
C ALA A 633 -27.91 -8.23 17.80
N LYS A 634 -29.04 -8.51 17.13
CA LYS A 634 -29.52 -9.88 16.88
C LYS A 634 -28.53 -10.68 16.03
N LYS A 635 -27.97 -10.06 14.99
CA LYS A 635 -26.98 -10.70 14.10
C LYS A 635 -25.71 -11.07 14.86
N TRP A 636 -25.21 -10.17 15.73
CA TRP A 636 -24.08 -10.47 16.60
C TRP A 636 -24.34 -11.67 17.53
N GLU A 637 -25.53 -11.74 18.14
CA GLU A 637 -25.88 -12.88 19.01
C GLU A 637 -25.91 -14.20 18.25
N GLU A 638 -26.48 -14.22 17.04
CA GLU A 638 -26.52 -15.41 16.19
C GLU A 638 -25.11 -15.90 15.80
N VAL A 639 -24.24 -14.97 15.39
CA VAL A 639 -22.86 -15.27 14.96
C VAL A 639 -22.01 -15.77 16.13
N LEU A 640 -22.04 -15.03 17.25
CA LEU A 640 -21.28 -15.36 18.44
C LEU A 640 -21.74 -16.68 19.07
N ASN A 641 -23.06 -16.95 19.07
CA ASN A 641 -23.61 -18.20 19.59
C ASN A 641 -23.17 -19.40 18.73
N ALA A 642 -23.27 -19.29 17.39
CA ALA A 642 -22.81 -20.32 16.47
C ALA A 642 -21.30 -20.62 16.64
N LYS A 643 -20.47 -19.56 16.69
CA LYS A 643 -19.01 -19.68 16.85
C LYS A 643 -18.59 -20.23 18.21
N LEU A 644 -19.27 -19.82 19.26
CA LEU A 644 -19.02 -20.32 20.60
C LEU A 644 -19.35 -21.81 20.67
N TRP A 645 -20.50 -22.23 20.12
CA TRP A 645 -20.87 -23.65 20.08
C TRP A 645 -19.89 -24.49 19.25
N GLU A 646 -19.46 -24.01 18.08
CA GLU A 646 -18.47 -24.69 17.23
C GLU A 646 -17.19 -25.04 18.00
N LYS A 647 -16.62 -24.07 18.74
CA LYS A 647 -15.40 -24.28 19.54
C LYS A 647 -15.59 -25.14 20.79
N VAL A 648 -16.77 -25.05 21.41
CA VAL A 648 -17.05 -25.67 22.69
C VAL A 648 -17.61 -27.09 22.56
N SER A 649 -18.33 -27.38 21.48
CA SER A 649 -19.07 -28.63 21.23
C SER A 649 -18.19 -29.86 21.45
N ASN A 650 -16.99 -29.90 20.85
CA ASN A 650 -16.07 -31.04 21.03
C ASN A 650 -15.67 -31.25 22.49
N TYR A 651 -15.37 -30.17 23.23
CA TYR A 651 -14.98 -30.29 24.63
C TYR A 651 -16.14 -30.78 25.49
N VAL A 652 -17.36 -30.28 25.26
CA VAL A 652 -18.57 -30.69 25.98
C VAL A 652 -18.83 -32.18 25.79
N PHE A 653 -18.77 -32.69 24.55
CA PHE A 653 -19.03 -34.11 24.31
C PHE A 653 -17.92 -35.02 24.88
N GLU A 654 -16.64 -34.71 24.64
CA GLU A 654 -15.53 -35.58 25.06
C GLU A 654 -15.23 -35.54 26.57
N ASN A 655 -15.29 -34.36 27.17
CA ASN A 655 -14.74 -34.15 28.53
C ASN A 655 -15.83 -34.00 29.60
N ILE A 656 -17.07 -33.70 29.21
CA ILE A 656 -18.19 -33.50 30.13
C ILE A 656 -19.22 -34.61 29.96
N TYR A 657 -19.84 -34.71 28.78
CA TYR A 657 -20.98 -35.59 28.55
C TYR A 657 -20.62 -37.07 28.57
N LEU A 658 -19.61 -37.49 27.78
CA LEU A 658 -19.21 -38.90 27.70
C LEU A 658 -18.72 -39.46 29.06
N PRO A 659 -17.82 -38.80 29.81
CA PRO A 659 -17.38 -39.29 31.11
C PRO A 659 -18.49 -39.29 32.15
N ALA A 660 -19.38 -38.28 32.14
CA ALA A 660 -20.51 -38.24 33.07
C ALA A 660 -21.50 -39.37 32.80
N ALA A 661 -21.86 -39.61 31.54
CA ALA A 661 -22.84 -40.63 31.16
C ALA A 661 -22.37 -42.06 31.44
N GLN A 662 -21.07 -42.27 31.67
CA GLN A 662 -20.49 -43.56 32.06
C GLN A 662 -20.63 -43.83 33.58
N SER A 663 -20.90 -42.80 34.38
CA SER A 663 -21.17 -42.96 35.80
C SER A 663 -22.60 -43.50 35.97
N GLY A 664 -22.72 -44.82 36.17
CA GLY A 664 -23.97 -45.58 36.00
C GLY A 664 -25.15 -45.22 36.92
N SER A 665 -25.08 -44.16 37.73
CA SER A 665 -26.18 -43.67 38.58
C SER A 665 -26.48 -42.19 38.34
N GLN A 666 -27.74 -41.80 38.50
CA GLN A 666 -28.22 -40.44 38.29
C GLN A 666 -27.52 -39.40 39.19
N ASN A 667 -27.32 -39.73 40.46
CA ASN A 667 -26.65 -38.83 41.39
C ASN A 667 -25.17 -38.69 41.06
N SER A 668 -24.51 -39.79 40.67
CA SER A 668 -23.11 -39.75 40.24
C SER A 668 -22.94 -38.95 38.94
N PHE A 669 -23.89 -39.05 38.01
CA PHE A 669 -23.92 -38.26 36.78
C PHE A 669 -23.95 -36.76 37.09
N ASN A 670 -24.89 -36.32 37.93
CA ASN A 670 -25.03 -34.91 38.29
C ASN A 670 -23.79 -34.37 39.01
N THR A 671 -23.22 -35.11 39.97
CA THR A 671 -21.98 -34.71 40.67
C THR A 671 -20.79 -34.62 39.70
N MET A 672 -20.64 -35.59 38.79
CA MET A 672 -19.57 -35.58 37.80
C MET A 672 -19.69 -34.41 36.83
N VAL A 673 -20.91 -34.14 36.36
CA VAL A 673 -21.25 -33.00 35.51
C VAL A 673 -20.88 -31.69 36.20
N ASP A 674 -21.25 -31.51 37.46
CA ASP A 674 -20.99 -30.27 38.19
C ASP A 674 -19.49 -30.01 38.39
N ILE A 675 -18.72 -31.04 38.76
CA ILE A 675 -17.26 -30.93 38.88
C ILE A 675 -16.64 -30.54 37.53
N LYS A 676 -17.08 -31.19 36.44
CA LYS A 676 -16.52 -30.96 35.09
C LYS A 676 -16.93 -29.62 34.50
N LEU A 677 -18.18 -29.19 34.68
CA LEU A 677 -18.66 -27.88 34.24
C LEU A 677 -17.93 -26.75 34.98
N ARG A 678 -17.76 -26.88 36.30
CA ARG A 678 -17.01 -25.90 37.09
C ARG A 678 -15.54 -25.83 36.68
N GLN A 679 -14.88 -26.98 36.55
CA GLN A 679 -13.48 -27.04 36.09
C GLN A 679 -13.33 -26.41 34.69
N TRP A 680 -14.29 -26.66 33.79
CA TRP A 680 -14.29 -26.11 32.45
C TRP A 680 -14.49 -24.58 32.44
N ALA A 681 -15.41 -24.08 33.26
CA ALA A 681 -15.69 -22.65 33.42
C ALA A 681 -14.53 -21.88 34.06
N GLU A 682 -13.79 -22.49 34.99
CA GLU A 682 -12.63 -21.86 35.61
C GLU A 682 -11.41 -21.81 34.67
N GLN A 683 -11.18 -22.88 33.89
CA GLN A 683 -9.91 -23.07 33.17
C GLN A 683 -9.93 -22.69 31.69
N ALA A 684 -10.96 -23.10 30.94
CA ALA A 684 -10.88 -23.11 29.47
C ALA A 684 -12.00 -22.33 28.77
N LEU A 685 -13.21 -22.32 29.33
CA LEU A 685 -14.37 -21.68 28.69
C LEU A 685 -14.18 -20.16 28.49
N PRO A 686 -13.70 -19.36 29.45
CA PRO A 686 -13.63 -17.91 29.27
C PRO A 686 -12.63 -17.51 28.18
N ALA A 687 -11.45 -18.17 28.15
CA ALA A 687 -10.43 -17.93 27.13
C ALA A 687 -10.94 -18.31 25.72
N LYS A 688 -11.57 -19.49 25.58
CA LYS A 688 -12.16 -19.91 24.30
C LYS A 688 -13.31 -19.00 23.86
N SER A 689 -14.04 -18.42 24.81
CA SER A 689 -15.15 -17.51 24.54
C SER A 689 -14.64 -16.18 23.96
N VAL A 690 -13.55 -15.63 24.51
CA VAL A 690 -12.89 -14.45 23.95
C VAL A 690 -12.34 -14.75 22.55
N GLU A 691 -11.71 -15.92 22.36
CA GLU A 691 -11.21 -16.35 21.06
C GLU A 691 -12.33 -16.50 20.02
N SER A 692 -13.50 -17.02 20.40
CA SER A 692 -14.70 -17.06 19.55
C SER A 692 -15.25 -15.67 19.25
N GLY A 693 -15.18 -14.74 20.21
CA GLY A 693 -15.57 -13.34 20.03
C GLY A 693 -14.68 -12.64 19.00
N TRP A 694 -13.37 -12.87 19.09
CA TRP A 694 -12.39 -12.34 18.15
C TRP A 694 -12.59 -12.88 16.73
N GLU A 695 -12.71 -14.19 16.57
CA GLU A 695 -12.97 -14.79 15.25
C GLU A 695 -14.32 -14.34 14.66
N GLY A 696 -15.34 -14.16 15.51
CA GLY A 696 -16.63 -13.61 15.08
C GLY A 696 -16.50 -12.19 14.55
N LEU A 697 -15.73 -11.34 15.23
CA LEU A 697 -15.43 -9.98 14.79
C LEU A 697 -14.67 -9.96 13.46
N GLN A 698 -13.61 -10.78 13.35
CA GLN A 698 -12.81 -10.91 12.15
C GLN A 698 -13.65 -11.38 10.95
N GLN A 699 -14.50 -12.39 11.16
CA GLN A 699 -15.35 -12.92 10.09
C GLN A 699 -16.36 -11.89 9.62
N GLU A 700 -17.08 -11.22 10.52
CA GLU A 700 -18.07 -10.22 10.10
C GLU A 700 -17.41 -9.03 9.40
N PHE A 701 -16.20 -8.63 9.82
CA PHE A 701 -15.44 -7.60 9.12
C PHE A 701 -15.00 -8.05 7.72
N THR A 702 -14.52 -9.29 7.57
CA THR A 702 -14.17 -9.87 6.27
C THR A 702 -15.39 -9.97 5.35
N ASP A 703 -16.53 -10.41 5.89
CA ASP A 703 -17.80 -10.52 5.16
C ASP A 703 -18.32 -9.16 4.68
N LEU A 704 -18.10 -8.08 5.44
CA LEU A 704 -18.43 -6.71 5.00
C LEU A 704 -17.58 -6.28 3.82
N ILE A 705 -16.26 -6.52 3.90
CA ILE A 705 -15.33 -6.19 2.82
C ILE A 705 -15.65 -7.01 1.55
N GLU A 706 -15.98 -8.29 1.68
CA GLU A 706 -16.42 -9.11 0.54
C GLU A 706 -17.75 -8.66 -0.07
N LYS A 707 -18.66 -8.12 0.75
CA LYS A 707 -19.89 -7.50 0.24
C LYS A 707 -19.58 -6.20 -0.51
N ALA A 708 -18.66 -5.40 0.00
CA ALA A 708 -18.21 -4.16 -0.66
C ALA A 708 -17.60 -4.47 -2.04
N LYS A 709 -16.83 -5.56 -2.18
CA LYS A 709 -16.28 -6.01 -3.47
C LYS A 709 -17.34 -6.35 -4.53
N LYS A 710 -18.55 -6.72 -4.09
CA LYS A 710 -19.68 -7.06 -4.99
C LYS A 710 -20.48 -5.83 -5.41
N SER A 711 -20.17 -4.65 -4.87
CA SER A 711 -20.83 -3.40 -5.25
C SER A 711 -20.41 -2.97 -6.66
N PRO A 712 -21.32 -2.35 -7.44
CA PRO A 712 -21.03 -1.93 -8.82
C PRO A 712 -19.99 -0.79 -8.90
N ASP A 713 -19.76 -0.07 -7.80
CA ASP A 713 -18.82 1.04 -7.71
C ASP A 713 -17.45 0.62 -7.13
N HIS A 714 -17.25 -0.70 -6.91
CA HIS A 714 -15.99 -1.24 -6.39
C HIS A 714 -14.84 -1.06 -7.38
N ASP A 715 -13.67 -0.71 -6.84
CA ASP A 715 -12.45 -0.55 -7.60
C ASP A 715 -11.42 -1.60 -7.18
N ASP A 716 -11.12 -2.53 -8.08
CA ASP A 716 -10.22 -3.67 -7.84
C ASP A 716 -8.80 -3.24 -7.42
N ILE A 717 -8.39 -2.00 -7.74
CA ILE A 717 -7.07 -1.47 -7.36
C ILE A 717 -6.90 -1.39 -5.84
N PHE A 718 -8.00 -1.22 -5.11
CA PHE A 718 -7.97 -1.10 -3.65
C PHE A 718 -7.91 -2.43 -2.93
N ASP A 719 -8.13 -3.56 -3.61
CA ASP A 719 -8.23 -4.88 -2.95
C ASP A 719 -6.94 -5.29 -2.25
N ASN A 720 -5.80 -5.03 -2.87
CA ASN A 720 -4.50 -5.33 -2.28
C ASN A 720 -4.24 -4.47 -1.04
N LEU A 721 -4.58 -3.18 -1.11
CA LEU A 721 -4.44 -2.26 0.01
C LEU A 721 -5.40 -2.63 1.16
N LYS A 722 -6.68 -2.86 0.86
CA LYS A 722 -7.70 -3.30 1.82
C LYS A 722 -7.23 -4.55 2.54
N THR A 723 -6.79 -5.57 1.81
CA THR A 723 -6.32 -6.83 2.41
C THR A 723 -5.10 -6.61 3.31
N ALA A 724 -4.11 -5.83 2.86
CA ALA A 724 -2.91 -5.56 3.65
C ALA A 724 -3.19 -4.77 4.94
N VAL A 725 -4.09 -3.77 4.86
CA VAL A 725 -4.51 -2.99 6.04
C VAL A 725 -5.25 -3.87 7.04
N ILE A 726 -6.15 -4.73 6.55
CA ILE A 726 -6.92 -5.66 7.38
C ILE A 726 -5.99 -6.67 8.06
N ASP A 727 -5.07 -7.29 7.33
CA ASP A 727 -4.14 -8.28 7.88
C ASP A 727 -3.20 -7.67 8.94
N GLU A 728 -2.77 -6.43 8.73
CA GLU A 728 -1.95 -5.70 9.70
C GLU A 728 -2.77 -5.29 10.93
N ALA A 729 -3.99 -4.79 10.76
CA ALA A 729 -4.89 -4.44 11.86
C ALA A 729 -5.24 -5.67 12.72
N ILE A 730 -5.57 -6.80 12.09
CA ILE A 730 -5.86 -8.08 12.77
C ILE A 730 -4.64 -8.55 13.57
N ARG A 731 -3.42 -8.38 13.05
CA ARG A 731 -2.21 -8.80 13.75
C ARG A 731 -1.91 -7.94 14.99
N ARG A 732 -2.25 -6.65 14.94
CA ARG A 732 -2.05 -5.70 16.05
C ARG A 732 -3.15 -5.79 17.10
N HIS A 733 -4.34 -6.23 16.69
CA HIS A 733 -5.48 -6.31 17.58
C HIS A 733 -5.25 -7.26 18.74
N SER A 734 -5.57 -6.80 19.93
CA SER A 734 -5.57 -7.59 21.15
C SER A 734 -6.86 -7.34 21.93
N TRP A 735 -7.53 -8.41 22.32
CA TRP A 735 -8.73 -8.31 23.14
C TRP A 735 -8.39 -7.78 24.54
N GLU A 736 -9.33 -7.14 25.22
CA GLU A 736 -9.11 -6.68 26.60
C GLU A 736 -8.72 -7.82 27.57
N ASP A 737 -7.58 -7.70 28.25
CA ASP A 737 -7.06 -8.71 29.19
C ASP A 737 -8.05 -9.06 30.31
N LYS A 738 -8.85 -8.09 30.77
CA LYS A 738 -9.85 -8.26 31.83
C LYS A 738 -11.12 -8.98 31.37
N ALA A 739 -11.33 -9.14 30.07
CA ALA A 739 -12.54 -9.77 29.54
C ALA A 739 -12.68 -11.22 29.99
N VAL A 740 -11.57 -11.95 30.06
CA VAL A 740 -11.52 -13.37 30.47
C VAL A 740 -12.05 -13.53 31.91
N ASP A 741 -11.62 -12.68 32.83
CA ASP A 741 -12.05 -12.74 34.23
C ASP A 741 -13.52 -12.32 34.40
N MET A 742 -13.97 -11.29 33.66
CA MET A 742 -15.37 -10.87 33.68
C MET A 742 -16.30 -11.97 33.16
N LEU A 743 -15.93 -12.63 32.06
CA LEU A 743 -16.70 -13.76 31.53
C LEU A 743 -16.69 -14.95 32.50
N ARG A 744 -15.58 -15.23 33.18
CA ARG A 744 -15.50 -16.31 34.18
C ARG A 744 -16.56 -16.16 35.26
N VAL A 745 -16.74 -14.96 35.81
CA VAL A 745 -17.74 -14.70 36.86
C VAL A 745 -19.17 -14.92 36.33
N ILE A 746 -19.48 -14.39 35.15
CA ILE A 746 -20.81 -14.54 34.52
C ILE A 746 -21.12 -16.01 34.22
N GLN A 747 -20.14 -16.74 33.71
CA GLN A 747 -20.26 -18.15 33.34
C GLN A 747 -20.42 -19.05 34.56
N LEU A 748 -19.69 -18.78 35.65
CA LEU A 748 -19.84 -19.55 36.89
C LEU A 748 -21.22 -19.35 37.51
N ASN A 749 -21.70 -18.10 37.61
CA ASN A 749 -23.02 -17.82 38.17
C ASN A 749 -24.14 -18.49 37.35
N THR A 750 -24.05 -18.47 36.02
CA THR A 750 -25.06 -19.10 35.14
C THR A 750 -25.02 -20.63 35.15
N LEU A 751 -23.87 -21.23 35.49
CA LEU A 751 -23.76 -22.68 35.63
C LEU A 751 -24.38 -23.22 36.92
N GLU A 752 -24.57 -22.40 37.95
CA GLU A 752 -25.12 -22.85 39.24
C GLU A 752 -26.62 -23.20 39.16
N ASP A 753 -27.33 -22.66 38.16
CA ASP A 753 -28.75 -22.92 37.95
C ASP A 753 -29.01 -24.36 37.47
N ARG A 754 -29.90 -25.07 38.15
CA ARG A 754 -30.23 -26.49 37.88
C ARG A 754 -31.69 -26.72 37.44
N SER A 755 -32.54 -25.70 37.53
CA SER A 755 -33.97 -25.83 37.30
C SER A 755 -34.38 -25.20 35.97
N VAL A 756 -35.05 -25.99 35.12
CA VAL A 756 -35.74 -25.47 33.93
C VAL A 756 -37.11 -24.98 34.36
N HIS A 757 -37.36 -23.67 34.25
CA HIS A 757 -38.58 -23.04 34.77
C HIS A 757 -39.75 -23.03 33.79
N ASP A 758 -39.47 -23.06 32.48
CA ASP A 758 -40.48 -22.97 31.43
C ASP A 758 -40.43 -24.16 30.45
N LYS A 759 -41.61 -24.53 29.95
CA LYS A 759 -41.78 -25.58 28.94
C LYS A 759 -41.11 -25.21 27.63
N GLN A 760 -41.13 -23.92 27.26
CA GLN A 760 -40.49 -23.47 26.03
C GLN A 760 -38.97 -23.68 26.08
N GLU A 761 -38.36 -23.41 27.22
CA GLU A 761 -36.92 -23.63 27.42
C GLU A 761 -36.58 -25.12 27.45
N TRP A 762 -37.44 -25.95 28.05
CA TRP A 762 -37.31 -27.40 27.99
C TRP A 762 -37.33 -27.91 26.54
N ASP A 763 -38.33 -27.50 25.77
CA ASP A 763 -38.46 -27.90 24.37
C ASP A 763 -37.28 -27.40 23.51
N GLN A 764 -36.76 -26.20 23.80
CA GLN A 764 -35.55 -25.67 23.16
C GLN A 764 -34.30 -26.50 23.51
N ALA A 765 -34.12 -26.86 24.78
CA ALA A 765 -32.99 -27.68 25.22
C ALA A 765 -33.05 -29.10 24.64
N VAL A 766 -34.24 -29.70 24.56
CA VAL A 766 -34.45 -31.00 23.88
C VAL A 766 -34.04 -30.90 22.42
N ARG A 767 -34.50 -29.87 21.70
CA ARG A 767 -34.12 -29.66 20.29
C ARG A 767 -32.62 -29.42 20.12
N PHE A 768 -32.02 -28.63 21.00
CA PHE A 768 -30.59 -28.35 20.99
C PHE A 768 -29.77 -29.62 21.23
N PHE A 769 -30.16 -30.44 22.20
CA PHE A 769 -29.55 -31.73 22.46
C PHE A 769 -29.72 -32.71 21.29
N GLU A 770 -30.93 -32.85 20.75
CA GLU A 770 -31.20 -33.70 19.59
C GLU A 770 -30.35 -33.28 18.37
N ALA A 771 -30.28 -31.98 18.08
CA ALA A 771 -29.50 -31.45 16.97
C ALA A 771 -28.00 -31.75 17.16
N SER A 772 -27.48 -31.48 18.36
CA SER A 772 -26.08 -31.70 18.72
C SER A 772 -25.67 -33.17 18.64
N VAL A 773 -26.53 -34.07 19.14
CA VAL A 773 -26.29 -35.52 19.07
C VAL A 773 -26.34 -36.03 17.63
N LYS A 774 -27.28 -35.53 16.81
CA LYS A 774 -27.37 -35.87 15.39
C LYS A 774 -26.13 -35.42 14.62
N GLU A 775 -25.65 -34.20 14.86
CA GLU A 775 -24.43 -33.67 14.26
C GLU A 775 -23.22 -34.54 14.59
N LYS A 776 -23.02 -34.88 15.88
CA LYS A 776 -21.92 -35.78 16.29
C LYS A 776 -22.09 -37.21 15.77
N MET A 777 -23.33 -37.68 15.62
CA MET A 777 -23.60 -38.99 15.04
C MET A 777 -23.23 -39.02 13.55
N GLN A 778 -23.55 -37.95 12.81
CA GLN A 778 -23.14 -37.81 11.41
C GLN A 778 -21.61 -37.81 11.27
N HIS A 779 -20.90 -37.02 12.09
CA HIS A 779 -19.43 -37.00 12.06
C HIS A 779 -18.81 -38.37 12.42
N THR A 780 -19.43 -39.10 13.37
CA THR A 780 -19.01 -40.46 13.72
C THR A 780 -19.28 -41.43 12.57
N ASP A 781 -20.38 -41.26 11.84
CA ASP A 781 -20.72 -42.05 10.65
C ASP A 781 -19.78 -41.78 9.48
N GLU A 782 -19.35 -40.55 9.28
CA GLU A 782 -18.31 -40.17 8.32
C GLU A 782 -16.97 -40.82 8.66
N THR A 783 -16.53 -40.71 9.92
CA THR A 783 -15.32 -41.36 10.43
C THR A 783 -15.39 -42.88 10.24
N LEU A 784 -16.53 -43.49 10.55
CA LEU A 784 -16.76 -44.93 10.33
C LEU A 784 -16.75 -45.27 8.83
N ALA A 785 -17.29 -44.41 7.96
CA ALA A 785 -17.28 -44.64 6.52
C ALA A 785 -15.86 -44.57 5.93
N GLU A 786 -15.02 -43.65 6.42
CA GLU A 786 -13.60 -43.56 6.05
C GLU A 786 -12.83 -44.82 6.49
N MET A 787 -13.02 -45.25 7.74
CA MET A 787 -12.35 -46.43 8.30
C MET A 787 -12.82 -47.74 7.65
N MET A 788 -14.10 -47.86 7.29
CA MET A 788 -14.71 -49.10 6.76
C MET A 788 -14.76 -49.16 5.24
N GLY A 789 -14.42 -48.06 4.54
CA GLY A 789 -14.44 -47.96 3.09
C GLY A 789 -15.85 -47.91 2.47
N PRO A 790 -15.94 -47.76 1.14
CA PRO A 790 -17.19 -47.52 0.42
C PRO A 790 -18.24 -48.61 0.67
N SER A 791 -19.49 -48.20 0.93
CA SER A 791 -20.63 -49.10 1.10
C SER A 791 -20.88 -49.96 -0.15
N ALA A 792 -21.65 -51.05 -0.03
CA ALA A 792 -21.93 -51.94 -1.16
C ALA A 792 -22.54 -51.21 -2.38
N THR A 793 -23.39 -50.20 -2.13
CA THR A 793 -23.99 -49.34 -3.15
C THR A 793 -22.98 -48.36 -3.72
N SER A 794 -22.15 -47.72 -2.87
CA SER A 794 -21.10 -46.80 -3.34
C SER A 794 -20.01 -47.50 -4.15
N ARG A 795 -19.68 -48.76 -3.83
CA ARG A 795 -18.75 -49.60 -4.62
C ARG A 795 -19.27 -49.85 -6.03
N TRP A 796 -20.58 -50.08 -6.16
CA TRP A 796 -21.22 -50.33 -7.44
C TRP A 796 -21.39 -49.06 -8.28
N ILE A 797 -21.74 -47.93 -7.64
CA ILE A 797 -21.95 -46.64 -8.31
C ILE A 797 -20.61 -46.00 -8.73
N HIS A 798 -19.59 -46.03 -7.87
CA HIS A 798 -18.33 -45.29 -8.08
C HIS A 798 -17.15 -46.18 -8.49
N TRP A 799 -17.38 -47.47 -8.80
CA TRP A 799 -16.32 -48.43 -9.19
C TRP A 799 -15.14 -48.49 -8.22
N LYS A 800 -15.38 -48.31 -6.92
CA LYS A 800 -14.32 -48.36 -5.89
C LYS A 800 -14.20 -49.75 -5.29
N SER A 801 -12.99 -50.30 -5.19
CA SER A 801 -12.71 -51.54 -4.46
C SER A 801 -12.45 -51.27 -2.97
N LEU A 802 -12.56 -52.31 -2.15
CA LEU A 802 -12.25 -52.26 -0.73
C LEU A 802 -10.76 -52.57 -0.54
N THR A 803 -10.06 -51.82 0.32
CA THR A 803 -8.69 -52.18 0.71
C THR A 803 -8.70 -53.38 1.67
N GLU A 804 -7.55 -54.06 1.78
CA GLU A 804 -7.40 -55.21 2.70
C GLU A 804 -7.67 -54.79 4.16
N ASP A 805 -7.17 -53.62 4.57
CA ASP A 805 -7.39 -53.08 5.91
C ASP A 805 -8.87 -52.74 6.17
N GLN A 806 -9.57 -52.16 5.19
CA GLN A 806 -11.00 -51.90 5.30
C GLN A 806 -11.80 -53.21 5.40
N CYS A 807 -11.34 -54.29 4.75
CA CYS A 807 -11.93 -55.62 4.89
C CYS A 807 -11.75 -56.16 6.31
N LYS A 808 -10.53 -56.06 6.87
CA LYS A 808 -10.23 -56.44 8.26
C LYS A 808 -11.10 -55.67 9.25
N ARG A 809 -11.20 -54.34 9.12
CA ARG A 809 -12.05 -53.49 10.00
C ARG A 809 -13.53 -53.85 9.95
N ARG A 810 -14.07 -54.27 8.79
CA ARG A 810 -15.47 -54.73 8.68
C ARG A 810 -15.72 -56.03 9.45
N ASN A 811 -14.78 -56.96 9.39
CA ASN A 811 -14.90 -58.22 10.12
C ASN A 811 -14.79 -57.99 11.64
N VAL A 812 -13.84 -57.15 12.06
CA VAL A 812 -13.74 -56.68 13.46
C VAL A 812 -15.04 -56.00 13.90
N LYS A 813 -15.58 -55.09 13.09
CA LYS A 813 -16.86 -54.42 13.37
C LYS A 813 -18.01 -55.43 13.55
N SER A 814 -18.12 -56.43 12.70
CA SER A 814 -19.18 -57.44 12.79
C SER A 814 -19.12 -58.25 14.09
N GLU A 815 -17.93 -58.50 14.65
CA GLU A 815 -17.78 -59.16 15.94
C GLU A 815 -18.07 -58.20 17.11
N LEU A 816 -17.63 -56.94 17.00
CA LEU A 816 -17.89 -55.91 18.02
C LEU A 816 -19.37 -55.52 18.12
N GLU A 817 -20.10 -55.48 16.99
CA GLU A 817 -21.55 -55.23 16.99
C GLU A 817 -22.34 -56.36 17.67
N LYS A 818 -21.84 -57.60 17.69
CA LYS A 818 -22.46 -58.70 18.43
C LYS A 818 -22.37 -58.50 19.94
N ILE A 819 -21.27 -57.94 20.45
CA ILE A 819 -21.10 -57.61 21.87
C ILE A 819 -22.11 -56.55 22.28
N ILE A 820 -22.20 -55.47 21.52
CA ILE A 820 -23.17 -54.39 21.76
C ILE A 820 -24.62 -54.90 21.67
N GLY A 821 -24.92 -55.80 20.73
CA GLY A 821 -26.25 -56.39 20.58
C GLY A 821 -26.64 -57.34 21.73
N SER A 822 -25.66 -57.86 22.49
CA SER A 822 -25.89 -58.74 23.64
C SER A 822 -26.11 -57.98 24.95
N ASP A 823 -25.44 -56.83 25.12
CA ASP A 823 -25.60 -55.96 26.29
C ASP A 823 -25.84 -54.50 25.87
N ASN A 824 -27.09 -54.07 26.00
CA ASN A 824 -27.48 -52.69 25.71
C ASN A 824 -26.88 -51.67 26.70
N LYS A 825 -26.36 -52.07 27.88
CA LYS A 825 -25.76 -51.16 28.87
C LYS A 825 -24.24 -51.36 29.01
N HIS A 826 -23.58 -51.78 27.93
CA HIS A 826 -22.16 -52.09 27.93
C HIS A 826 -21.28 -50.86 28.27
N PRO A 827 -20.22 -51.03 29.09
CA PRO A 827 -19.28 -49.95 29.40
C PRO A 827 -18.42 -49.53 28.18
N PRO A 828 -17.89 -48.31 28.16
CA PRO A 828 -17.09 -47.78 27.04
C PRO A 828 -15.79 -48.55 26.78
N THR A 829 -15.29 -49.30 27.75
CA THR A 829 -14.04 -50.06 27.65
C THR A 829 -14.33 -51.55 27.53
N LEU A 830 -13.81 -52.17 26.48
CA LEU A 830 -13.83 -53.63 26.34
C LEU A 830 -13.00 -54.27 27.45
N SER A 831 -13.58 -55.28 28.11
CA SER A 831 -12.88 -56.11 29.09
C SER A 831 -11.79 -56.94 28.41
N TYR A 832 -10.82 -57.41 29.20
CA TYR A 832 -9.73 -58.27 28.70
C TYR A 832 -10.26 -59.58 28.09
N ASP A 833 -11.34 -60.11 28.65
CA ASP A 833 -11.97 -61.35 28.19
C ASP A 833 -12.71 -61.16 26.87
N GLU A 834 -13.42 -60.05 26.69
CA GLU A 834 -14.08 -59.68 25.43
C GLU A 834 -13.07 -59.45 24.30
N LEU A 835 -11.98 -58.71 24.59
CA LEU A 835 -10.89 -58.50 23.63
C LEU A 835 -10.27 -59.82 23.18
N THR A 836 -10.04 -60.75 24.13
CA THR A 836 -9.49 -62.07 23.83
C THR A 836 -10.47 -62.92 23.03
N THR A 837 -11.76 -62.81 23.31
CA THR A 837 -12.83 -63.53 22.59
C THR A 837 -12.95 -63.05 21.16
N VAL A 838 -13.00 -61.73 20.93
CA VAL A 838 -13.04 -61.14 19.59
C VAL A 838 -11.80 -61.53 18.79
N ARG A 839 -10.61 -61.45 19.39
CA ARG A 839 -9.35 -61.88 18.76
C ARG A 839 -9.40 -63.36 18.34
N LYS A 840 -9.83 -64.26 19.24
CA LYS A 840 -9.91 -65.70 18.94
C LYS A 840 -10.94 -66.01 17.84
N ASN A 841 -12.07 -65.29 17.79
CA ASN A 841 -13.07 -65.43 16.74
C ASN A 841 -12.57 -64.95 15.37
N LEU A 842 -11.81 -63.85 15.35
CA LEU A 842 -11.18 -63.33 14.14
C LEU A 842 -10.08 -64.28 13.62
N GLN A 843 -9.28 -64.86 14.51
CA GLN A 843 -8.28 -65.88 14.17
C GLN A 843 -8.93 -67.13 13.56
N ARG A 844 -10.07 -67.59 14.08
CA ARG A 844 -10.86 -68.69 13.48
C ARG A 844 -11.37 -68.37 12.08
N SER A 845 -11.55 -67.08 11.76
CA SER A 845 -11.95 -66.59 10.43
C SER A 845 -10.76 -66.28 9.52
N ASN A 846 -9.55 -66.70 9.91
CA ASN A 846 -8.27 -66.49 9.20
C ASN A 846 -7.84 -65.02 9.08
N ILE A 847 -8.14 -64.20 10.11
CA ILE A 847 -7.78 -62.78 10.17
C ILE A 847 -6.98 -62.51 11.45
N GLU A 848 -5.69 -62.20 11.30
CA GLU A 848 -4.81 -61.84 12.41
C GLU A 848 -4.87 -60.33 12.68
N VAL A 849 -5.22 -59.96 13.92
CA VAL A 849 -5.43 -58.57 14.36
C VAL A 849 -4.93 -58.37 15.79
N ASP A 850 -4.20 -57.27 16.00
CA ASP A 850 -3.73 -56.87 17.33
C ASP A 850 -4.87 -56.35 18.23
N THR A 851 -4.66 -56.40 19.55
CA THR A 851 -5.65 -55.91 20.54
C THR A 851 -5.90 -54.43 20.40
N ASP A 852 -4.87 -53.66 20.06
CA ASP A 852 -4.98 -52.21 19.92
C ASP A 852 -5.74 -51.83 18.65
N TYR A 853 -5.66 -52.64 17.59
CA TYR A 853 -6.45 -52.44 16.38
C TYR A 853 -7.95 -52.70 16.63
N ILE A 854 -8.27 -53.68 17.49
CA ILE A 854 -9.65 -53.92 17.95
C ILE A 854 -10.13 -52.72 18.77
N ARG A 855 -9.33 -52.20 19.71
CA ARG A 855 -9.67 -51.00 20.50
C ARG A 855 -9.89 -49.76 19.64
N GLN A 856 -9.01 -49.50 18.68
CA GLN A 856 -9.15 -48.38 17.74
C GLN A 856 -10.45 -48.47 16.92
N THR A 857 -10.88 -49.68 16.58
CA THR A 857 -12.13 -49.90 15.84
C THR A 857 -13.36 -49.83 16.76
N TRP A 858 -13.19 -50.16 18.04
CA TRP A 858 -14.24 -50.11 19.06
C TRP A 858 -14.70 -48.70 19.40
N PHE A 859 -13.78 -47.74 19.62
CA PHE A 859 -14.16 -46.39 20.08
C PHE A 859 -15.21 -45.71 19.18
N PRO A 860 -15.09 -45.67 17.84
CA PRO A 860 -16.10 -45.05 16.98
C PRO A 860 -17.42 -45.84 16.93
N ILE A 861 -17.37 -47.17 17.03
CA ILE A 861 -18.57 -48.03 17.05
C ILE A 861 -19.36 -47.83 18.35
N TYR A 862 -18.67 -47.86 19.49
CA TYR A 862 -19.28 -47.60 20.79
C TYR A 862 -19.85 -46.18 20.85
N ARG A 863 -19.11 -45.19 20.36
CA ARG A 863 -19.57 -43.80 20.28
C ARG A 863 -20.86 -43.68 19.47
N LYS A 864 -20.96 -44.33 18.31
CA LYS A 864 -22.20 -44.37 17.52
C LYS A 864 -23.36 -44.99 18.30
N HIS A 865 -23.11 -46.12 18.97
CA HIS A 865 -24.12 -46.79 19.78
C HIS A 865 -24.60 -45.89 20.94
N PHE A 866 -23.67 -45.27 21.67
CA PHE A 866 -23.95 -44.34 22.74
C PHE A 866 -24.79 -43.14 22.27
N LEU A 867 -24.42 -42.51 21.16
CA LEU A 867 -25.17 -41.38 20.58
C LEU A 867 -26.58 -41.79 20.14
N LYS A 868 -26.74 -43.02 19.62
CA LYS A 868 -28.07 -43.56 19.27
C LYS A 868 -28.95 -43.75 20.50
N GLN A 869 -28.38 -44.19 21.62
CA GLN A 869 -29.11 -44.28 22.89
C GLN A 869 -29.45 -42.91 23.46
N ALA A 870 -28.52 -41.96 23.42
CA ALA A 870 -28.74 -40.58 23.83
C ALA A 870 -29.90 -39.94 23.04
N LEU A 871 -29.99 -40.21 21.74
CA LEU A 871 -31.10 -39.76 20.90
C LEU A 871 -32.45 -40.39 21.30
N GLN A 872 -32.46 -41.67 21.69
CA GLN A 872 -33.67 -42.32 22.22
C GLN A 872 -34.11 -41.66 23.53
N ARG A 873 -33.18 -41.40 24.46
CA ARG A 873 -33.47 -40.68 25.72
C ARG A 873 -34.03 -39.27 25.46
N ALA A 874 -33.53 -38.57 24.44
CA ALA A 874 -34.08 -37.27 24.04
C ALA A 874 -35.56 -37.35 23.64
N TYR A 875 -35.94 -38.37 22.87
CA TYR A 875 -37.32 -38.59 22.45
C TYR A 875 -38.26 -38.90 23.62
N ASP A 876 -37.79 -39.70 24.57
CA ASP A 876 -38.55 -40.06 25.77
C ASP A 876 -38.80 -38.82 26.65
N CYS A 877 -37.78 -38.00 26.83
CA CYS A 877 -37.86 -36.80 27.65
C CYS A 877 -38.60 -35.62 27.02
N ARG A 878 -38.84 -35.63 25.70
CA ARG A 878 -39.66 -34.62 25.01
C ARG A 878 -41.09 -34.53 25.56
N LYS A 879 -41.65 -35.64 26.06
CA LYS A 879 -42.99 -35.68 26.67
C LYS A 879 -42.98 -35.62 28.19
N ALA A 880 -41.79 -35.60 28.81
CA ALA A 880 -41.62 -35.77 30.25
C ALA A 880 -41.64 -34.45 31.05
N TYR A 881 -41.82 -33.29 30.41
CA TYR A 881 -41.80 -31.99 31.11
C TYR A 881 -42.80 -31.90 32.28
N TYR A 882 -44.01 -32.44 32.10
CA TYR A 882 -45.03 -32.44 33.16
C TYR A 882 -44.62 -33.27 34.38
N LEU A 883 -43.95 -34.41 34.15
CA LEU A 883 -43.42 -35.28 35.21
C LEU A 883 -42.23 -34.62 35.91
N TYR A 884 -41.33 -34.00 35.14
CA TYR A 884 -40.21 -33.21 35.65
C TYR A 884 -40.67 -32.05 36.55
N SER A 885 -41.71 -31.31 36.14
CA SER A 885 -42.24 -30.17 36.90
C SER A 885 -42.96 -30.56 38.19
N GLN A 886 -43.45 -31.80 38.34
CA GLN A 886 -44.19 -32.25 39.52
C GLN A 886 -43.34 -33.02 40.54
N GLN A 887 -42.37 -33.81 40.07
CA GLN A 887 -41.58 -34.73 40.89
C GLN A 887 -40.12 -34.26 41.08
N GLY A 888 -39.71 -33.18 40.40
CA GLY A 888 -38.36 -32.63 40.53
C GLY A 888 -37.26 -33.65 40.19
N PRO A 889 -36.17 -33.75 40.98
CA PRO A 889 -35.06 -34.68 40.73
C PRO A 889 -35.42 -36.17 40.87
N GLU A 890 -36.62 -36.52 41.37
CA GLU A 890 -37.10 -37.89 41.57
C GLU A 890 -38.02 -38.39 40.44
N CYS A 891 -37.87 -37.84 39.23
CA CYS A 891 -38.58 -38.32 38.05
C CYS A 891 -38.13 -39.74 37.66
N GLU A 892 -39.07 -40.65 37.41
CA GLU A 892 -38.78 -42.03 36.94
C GLU A 892 -38.05 -42.06 35.59
N ILE A 893 -38.21 -41.00 34.78
CA ILE A 893 -37.55 -40.84 33.48
C ILE A 893 -36.29 -39.99 33.68
N ASN A 894 -35.12 -40.56 33.39
CA ASN A 894 -33.84 -39.86 33.44
C ASN A 894 -33.74 -38.80 32.34
N CYS A 895 -34.02 -37.54 32.69
CA CYS A 895 -33.91 -36.38 31.80
C CYS A 895 -32.76 -35.43 32.16
N SER A 896 -31.75 -35.93 32.87
CA SER A 896 -30.63 -35.11 33.35
C SER A 896 -29.69 -34.70 32.22
N ASP A 897 -29.70 -35.45 31.12
CA ASP A 897 -29.07 -35.07 29.85
C ASP A 897 -29.61 -33.72 29.34
N ILE A 898 -30.92 -33.48 29.45
CA ILE A 898 -31.55 -32.24 28.98
C ILE A 898 -31.24 -31.08 29.92
N VAL A 899 -31.22 -31.31 31.23
CA VAL A 899 -30.83 -30.28 32.21
C VAL A 899 -29.39 -29.83 32.00
N LEU A 900 -28.47 -30.76 31.70
CA LEU A 900 -27.09 -30.44 31.32
C LEU A 900 -27.03 -29.56 30.05
N PHE A 901 -27.70 -29.98 28.98
CA PHE A 901 -27.66 -29.24 27.71
C PHE A 901 -28.40 -27.90 27.79
N TRP A 902 -29.44 -27.77 28.63
CA TRP A 902 -30.06 -26.49 28.96
C TRP A 902 -29.07 -25.55 29.66
N ARG A 903 -28.34 -26.02 30.70
CA ARG A 903 -27.32 -25.21 31.40
C ARG A 903 -26.26 -24.70 30.42
N ILE A 904 -25.75 -25.57 29.55
CA ILE A 904 -24.77 -25.19 28.54
C ILE A 904 -25.35 -24.18 27.55
N GLN A 905 -26.59 -24.37 27.11
CA GLN A 905 -27.28 -23.44 26.22
C GLN A 905 -27.45 -22.05 26.86
N GLN A 906 -27.79 -21.97 28.14
CA GLN A 906 -27.90 -20.70 28.87
C GLN A 906 -26.55 -20.00 29.01
N VAL A 907 -25.50 -20.75 29.37
CA VAL A 907 -24.13 -20.21 29.46
C VAL A 907 -23.68 -19.63 28.13
N ILE A 908 -23.93 -20.33 27.02
CA ILE A 908 -23.60 -19.86 25.67
C ILE A 908 -24.38 -18.59 25.34
N LYS A 909 -25.69 -18.56 25.63
CA LYS A 909 -26.56 -17.40 25.35
C LYS A 909 -26.13 -16.16 26.15
N VAL A 910 -25.87 -16.31 27.45
CA VAL A 910 -25.43 -15.21 28.30
C VAL A 910 -24.02 -14.75 27.94
N THR A 911 -23.12 -15.70 27.63
CA THR A 911 -21.76 -15.38 27.15
C THR A 911 -21.80 -14.63 25.83
N ALA A 912 -22.62 -15.06 24.87
CA ALA A 912 -22.77 -14.38 23.57
C ALA A 912 -23.31 -12.95 23.74
N ASN A 913 -24.28 -12.73 24.64
CA ASN A 913 -24.77 -11.38 24.94
C ASN A 913 -23.70 -10.51 25.61
N ALA A 914 -22.93 -11.06 26.56
CA ALA A 914 -21.82 -10.34 27.18
C ALA A 914 -20.71 -9.99 26.18
N LEU A 915 -20.33 -10.93 25.31
CA LEU A 915 -19.38 -10.70 24.22
C LEU A 915 -19.89 -9.65 23.23
N ARG A 916 -21.17 -9.70 22.83
CA ARG A 916 -21.78 -8.68 21.98
C ARG A 916 -21.65 -7.28 22.60
N GLN A 917 -21.93 -7.14 23.90
CA GLN A 917 -21.80 -5.87 24.59
C GLN A 917 -20.34 -5.38 24.60
N GLN A 918 -19.36 -6.28 24.76
CA GLN A 918 -17.94 -5.94 24.65
C GLN A 918 -17.58 -5.49 23.23
N VAL A 919 -18.02 -6.23 22.21
CA VAL A 919 -17.76 -5.92 20.80
C VAL A 919 -18.29 -4.53 20.43
N ILE A 920 -19.56 -4.25 20.72
CA ILE A 920 -20.20 -2.99 20.31
C ILE A 920 -19.61 -1.79 21.06
N ASN A 921 -19.35 -1.92 22.36
CA ASN A 921 -18.97 -0.78 23.18
C ASN A 921 -17.46 -0.48 23.16
N ARG A 922 -16.62 -1.52 23.05
CA ARG A 922 -15.16 -1.42 23.22
C ARG A 922 -14.42 -1.90 21.98
N GLU A 923 -14.58 -3.15 21.60
CA GLU A 923 -13.68 -3.76 20.60
C GLU A 923 -13.85 -3.20 19.19
N ALA A 924 -15.08 -2.84 18.78
CA ALA A 924 -15.29 -2.18 17.48
C ALA A 924 -14.59 -0.81 17.41
N ARG A 925 -14.57 -0.04 18.50
CA ARG A 925 -13.85 1.26 18.57
C ARG A 925 -12.34 1.06 18.61
N ARG A 926 -11.89 -0.03 19.24
CA ARG A 926 -10.47 -0.38 19.31
C ARG A 926 -9.94 -0.77 17.93
N LEU A 927 -10.68 -1.61 17.21
CA LEU A 927 -10.37 -1.99 15.83
C LEU A 927 -10.37 -0.76 14.90
N ASP A 928 -11.35 0.15 15.05
CA ASP A 928 -11.37 1.43 14.30
C ASP A 928 -10.10 2.25 14.53
N LYS A 929 -9.65 2.37 15.78
CA LYS A 929 -8.40 3.08 16.11
C LYS A 929 -7.18 2.41 15.48
N GLU A 930 -7.08 1.08 15.57
CA GLU A 930 -5.96 0.32 15.00
C GLU A 930 -5.92 0.44 13.46
N ILE A 931 -7.07 0.40 12.80
CA ILE A 931 -7.16 0.59 11.35
C ILE A 931 -6.71 2.00 10.95
N LYS A 932 -7.11 3.03 11.71
CA LYS A 932 -6.65 4.42 11.47
C LYS A 932 -5.15 4.55 11.61
N GLU A 933 -4.56 3.99 12.66
CA GLU A 933 -3.10 4.01 12.88
C GLU A 933 -2.35 3.31 11.74
N VAL A 934 -2.82 2.13 11.30
CA VAL A 934 -2.23 1.41 10.16
C VAL A 934 -2.35 2.22 8.86
N LEU A 935 -3.50 2.86 8.61
CA LEU A 935 -3.71 3.70 7.43
C LEU A 935 -2.83 4.94 7.43
N ASP A 936 -2.61 5.57 8.59
CA ASP A 936 -1.72 6.72 8.72
C ASP A 936 -0.25 6.31 8.49
N GLU A 937 0.20 5.18 9.04
CA GLU A 937 1.53 4.63 8.75
C GLU A 937 1.74 4.30 7.27
N PHE A 938 0.71 3.76 6.59
CA PHE A 938 0.79 3.42 5.17
C PHE A 938 0.71 4.67 4.27
N SER A 939 0.13 5.78 4.76
CA SER A 939 0.08 7.06 4.04
C SER A 939 1.48 7.68 3.89
N GLU A 940 2.31 7.56 4.94
CA GLU A 940 3.69 8.09 4.98
C GLU A 940 4.70 7.25 4.18
N ASP A 941 4.41 5.97 3.93
CA ASP A 941 5.31 5.01 3.29
C ASP A 941 5.08 4.92 1.76
N GLU A 942 5.90 5.66 0.99
CA GLU A 942 5.85 5.67 -0.48
C GLU A 942 6.14 4.30 -1.12
N GLU A 943 6.99 3.48 -0.50
CA GLU A 943 7.32 2.15 -1.03
C GLU A 943 6.11 1.23 -0.90
N LYS A 944 5.45 1.23 0.25
CA LYS A 944 4.19 0.48 0.44
C LYS A 944 3.10 0.96 -0.50
N LYS A 945 2.91 2.26 -0.69
CA LYS A 945 1.93 2.78 -1.66
C LYS A 945 2.22 2.27 -3.08
N THR A 946 3.49 2.21 -3.47
CA THR A 946 3.92 1.69 -4.78
C THR A 946 3.68 0.19 -4.94
N ILE A 947 3.88 -0.60 -3.87
CA ILE A 947 3.69 -2.06 -3.86
C ILE A 947 2.22 -2.45 -3.79
N LEU A 948 1.40 -1.68 -3.05
CA LEU A 948 0.00 -2.03 -2.79
C LEU A 948 -0.93 -1.49 -3.88
N LEU A 949 -0.70 -0.27 -4.38
CA LEU A 949 -1.49 0.34 -5.46
C LEU A 949 -0.84 0.08 -6.82
N THR A 950 -0.95 -1.17 -7.26
CA THR A 950 -0.38 -1.61 -8.54
C THR A 950 -1.42 -1.65 -9.63
N GLY A 951 -1.04 -1.25 -10.84
CA GLY A 951 -1.86 -1.44 -12.04
C GLY A 951 -1.42 -0.54 -13.18
N LYS A 952 -1.67 -0.97 -14.41
CA LYS A 952 -1.38 -0.17 -15.62
C LYS A 952 -2.07 1.20 -15.58
N ARG A 953 -3.27 1.26 -14.97
CA ARG A 953 -4.00 2.51 -14.74
C ARG A 953 -3.20 3.48 -13.87
N VAL A 954 -2.67 3.00 -12.75
CA VAL A 954 -1.94 3.85 -11.80
C VAL A 954 -0.63 4.36 -12.41
N THR A 955 0.13 3.47 -13.06
CA THR A 955 1.41 3.84 -13.70
C THR A 955 1.19 4.85 -14.83
N LEU A 956 0.18 4.62 -15.69
CA LEU A 956 -0.12 5.53 -16.79
C LEU A 956 -0.60 6.90 -16.29
N ALA A 957 -1.42 6.93 -15.23
CA ALA A 957 -1.87 8.18 -14.62
C ALA A 957 -0.69 8.97 -14.04
N GLU A 958 0.22 8.32 -13.32
CA GLU A 958 1.41 8.99 -12.75
C GLU A 958 2.37 9.50 -13.81
N GLU A 959 2.66 8.69 -14.83
CA GLU A 959 3.51 9.12 -15.94
C GLU A 959 2.91 10.34 -16.63
N LEU A 960 1.60 10.33 -16.86
CA LEU A 960 0.90 11.43 -17.49
C LEU A 960 0.88 12.70 -16.60
N ILE A 961 0.63 12.57 -15.30
CA ILE A 961 0.68 13.69 -14.34
C ILE A 961 2.09 14.29 -14.31
N ARG A 962 3.12 13.44 -14.23
CA ARG A 962 4.52 13.88 -14.18
C ARG A 962 4.94 14.57 -15.48
N VAL A 963 4.56 14.02 -16.64
CA VAL A 963 4.82 14.63 -17.96
C VAL A 963 4.09 15.97 -18.10
N ARG A 964 2.85 16.08 -17.62
CA ARG A 964 2.09 17.35 -17.60
C ARG A 964 2.82 18.41 -16.76
N GLN A 965 3.29 18.05 -15.58
CA GLN A 965 4.04 18.95 -14.70
C GLN A 965 5.35 19.43 -15.33
N ILE A 966 6.09 18.52 -15.99
CA ILE A 966 7.33 18.86 -16.71
C ILE A 966 7.02 19.83 -17.87
N GLN A 967 5.97 19.55 -18.66
CA GLN A 967 5.56 20.42 -19.75
C GLN A 967 5.15 21.81 -19.25
N GLU A 968 4.36 21.90 -18.17
CA GLU A 968 3.94 23.18 -17.60
C GLU A 968 5.14 24.01 -17.15
N LYS A 969 6.12 23.40 -16.49
CA LYS A 969 7.37 24.08 -16.11
C LYS A 969 8.18 24.54 -17.33
N LEU A 970 8.26 23.71 -18.38
CA LEU A 970 8.94 24.06 -19.63
C LEU A 970 8.24 25.24 -20.34
N GLU A 971 6.92 25.25 -20.39
CA GLU A 971 6.14 26.34 -20.98
C GLU A 971 6.22 27.63 -20.16
N GLU A 972 6.17 27.54 -18.83
CA GLU A 972 6.40 28.68 -17.92
C GLU A 972 7.79 29.28 -18.18
N PHE A 973 8.82 28.43 -18.32
CA PHE A 973 10.18 28.86 -18.65
C PHE A 973 10.28 29.50 -20.05
N ILE A 974 9.68 28.91 -21.08
CA ILE A 974 9.68 29.47 -22.45
C ILE A 974 8.97 30.83 -22.49
N ASN A 975 7.83 30.95 -21.79
CA ASN A 975 7.09 32.20 -21.69
C ASN A 975 7.92 33.28 -21.01
N ALA A 976 8.60 32.95 -19.91
CA ALA A 976 9.50 33.88 -19.24
C ALA A 976 10.70 34.26 -20.12
N LEU A 977 11.26 33.30 -20.87
CA LEU A 977 12.39 33.53 -21.77
C LEU A 977 12.01 34.45 -22.93
N ASN A 978 10.77 34.35 -23.44
CA ASN A 978 10.27 35.23 -24.48
C ASN A 978 9.91 36.64 -23.97
N GLN A 979 9.59 36.78 -22.67
CA GLN A 979 9.35 38.10 -22.05
C GLN A 979 10.64 38.91 -21.82
N GLU A 980 11.81 38.26 -21.78
CA GLU A 980 13.12 38.92 -21.63
C GLU A 980 13.74 39.34 -22.98
N LYS A 981 13.18 38.87 -24.11
CA LYS A 981 13.52 39.37 -25.46
C LYS A 981 12.95 40.76 -25.68
#